data_AF-A0A3N2JFJ3-F1
#
_entry.id   AF-A0A3N2JFJ3-F1
#
_cell.length_a   1.000
_cell.length_b   1.000
_cell.length_c   1.000
_cell.angle_alpha   90.00
_cell.angle_beta   90.00
_cell.angle_gamma   90.00
#
_symmetry.space_group_name_H-M   'P 1'
#
loop_
_entity.id
_entity.type
_entity.pdbx_description
1 polymer ?
#
loop_
_entity_poly.entity_id
_entity_poly.type
_entity_poly.pdbx_seq_one_letter_code
_entity_poly.pdbx_strand_id
1 'polypeptide(L)'
;MSRRVPPANAILRPDGRPGDPSRRRARSVPVAAATAVLAASALVLPAAAQAAPVSAAAVSAASDVVDVDGPLTGYVNPFIGTKDDGNTYPGAAVPFGMVQLSPDNGHNVGYDYDRDHVRGFSLVHLSGVGCGLGGTLPVLPTTGAVTSTDYTKYELPFSHDDEEASPGYYRVGLDSADGTIDAELTATEHTGVQRYTFPQTEQANVMIDAGQALNTVSASSVRIVDDRTVETTITQRGFCQDTEPFTIHTRTTFDRPFASSGTWTGDKVTTGSTSATGAGRHGAVVTFDTTDGDVDVEAQTSMSYVDADGAAANLAAEAGTFDDARTAAVGQWESRLGSVQVARGDRTDLRTFYSSLYRSFLAPNTGTDVDGRYRGWDQEVHTADGFTYYQNFSLWDTYRTQQQLLALLAPQESADMALSVVKQGEQGGWLPRWGYGTVETNIMTGDPVTPFLVSAWSQGLLEGHEDEAYAVLQQNADGVPPADSPDNGRAANEDYLRDGFVPYEPSATGKPGDYDYQHGGSATLEYAAADAMLSTMARGLGHDADADRYAARGQNYLSVLDPRTNAFRARDSQGLFVGDPDPAQSVGFHEGTSAQYQWLVPQDVPGLVDRLGGVDATNQRLDDFFVYDELLKDPQKTATELWVNGTYSYYGQGTYNPNNEPNLPSPYTYLWTGQPWKTTDVVRAATTLFTDGPDGVTGNDDLGTMSAWHVLSSLGVYPIVPGTDQWGLTTPLFDDVTITLDPAYYPTGSLHVTAPGTSQDSRYTQSVSLGGSGLDRAHLTGPELTGAGTLAFTTGSEHSAWATAADASPGAVVHADQDVHRLFAGLADRHPVVRPGGSVDLTASVVAQGEGDVSGTIAVTTDGPITATSELADWSTTSDGLPSTVDGAVTLTADDDAAPGQYVVHVTVKDAAGDQVVRDVPVVVAAESWIAGAFDNVGIGDAGAANADLDGLGSYLLRAPLADAGAVQGLEATVPGTDLRYVLGAPAAGEPDNVAANGQVLDVPASLGDATQISVVGTSTSGTHGGNLVLGYADGTTSTAPVRLSDWCTGSPEAGNVLVAKPGSRGAGKDTQNIGCGLYATAPVDLAAGKTLTSVTLPKDTSFHVFAVATDGSGELPGAGVTVDAQARCVGANAYLAVRAKNTGEGAADLTIATDLGRKTFSGVASGKSATLSLNSRSAALDAGQVTVTVTRDGVTQAVTAEHGAVSCG
;
A
#
# COMPACT_ATOMS: atom_id res chain seq x y z
N MET A 1 9.12 23.27 -20.23
CA MET A 1 10.06 22.32 -20.84
C MET A 1 10.09 21.10 -19.96
N SER A 2 9.27 20.11 -20.31
CA SER A 2 8.94 18.94 -19.48
C SER A 2 9.98 17.84 -19.67
N ARG A 3 10.50 17.29 -18.58
CA ARG A 3 11.14 15.97 -18.57
C ARG A 3 10.35 15.08 -17.62
N ARG A 4 9.75 14.06 -18.22
CA ARG A 4 9.03 12.96 -17.59
C ARG A 4 10.05 12.03 -16.94
N VAL A 5 9.80 11.67 -15.69
CA VAL A 5 10.45 10.61 -14.93
C VAL A 5 9.69 9.29 -15.23
N PRO A 6 10.36 8.17 -15.54
CA PRO A 6 9.70 6.87 -15.72
C PRO A 6 9.60 6.08 -14.39
N PRO A 7 8.56 5.24 -14.22
CA PRO A 7 8.38 4.34 -13.07
C PRO A 7 9.30 3.12 -13.14
N ALA A 8 9.83 2.70 -11.99
CA ALA A 8 10.73 1.57 -11.82
C ALA A 8 9.93 0.25 -11.76
N ASN A 9 10.07 -0.57 -12.80
CA ASN A 9 9.85 -2.02 -12.76
C ASN A 9 11.14 -2.63 -13.33
N ALA A 10 11.99 -3.22 -12.49
CA ALA A 10 13.19 -3.90 -12.94
C ALA A 10 13.42 -5.19 -12.15
N ILE A 11 12.96 -6.32 -12.69
CA ILE A 11 13.56 -7.63 -12.41
C ILE A 11 14.63 -7.86 -13.48
N LEU A 12 15.89 -7.92 -13.04
CA LEU A 12 17.05 -8.31 -13.82
C LEU A 12 17.03 -9.83 -14.06
N ARG A 13 17.10 -10.26 -15.33
CA ARG A 13 17.78 -11.52 -15.70
C ARG A 13 18.71 -11.30 -16.90
N PRO A 14 19.88 -11.97 -16.93
CA PRO A 14 20.99 -11.62 -17.80
C PRO A 14 20.83 -12.21 -19.20
N ASP A 15 20.99 -11.36 -20.22
CA ASP A 15 21.14 -11.80 -21.61
C ASP A 15 22.61 -12.09 -21.93
N GLY A 16 22.88 -13.32 -22.36
CA GLY A 16 24.09 -13.73 -23.07
C GLY A 16 23.72 -14.72 -24.17
N ARG A 17 23.70 -14.26 -25.42
CA ARG A 17 23.54 -15.07 -26.66
C ARG A 17 24.47 -14.48 -27.74
N PRO A 18 24.74 -15.15 -28.89
CA PRO A 18 24.66 -16.59 -29.23
C PRO A 18 25.82 -17.11 -30.12
N GLY A 19 25.83 -18.42 -30.41
CA GLY A 19 26.56 -19.04 -31.51
C GLY A 19 26.04 -20.44 -31.88
N ASP A 20 25.07 -20.51 -32.80
CA ASP A 20 24.49 -21.69 -33.50
C ASP A 20 25.44 -22.17 -34.65
N PRO A 21 25.20 -23.22 -35.51
CA PRO A 21 24.30 -24.40 -35.48
C PRO A 21 24.97 -25.75 -35.85
N SER A 22 24.27 -26.88 -35.61
CA SER A 22 23.72 -27.72 -36.71
C SER A 22 23.11 -29.09 -36.32
N ARG A 23 21.80 -29.19 -36.56
CA ARG A 23 21.04 -30.21 -37.33
C ARG A 23 21.17 -31.73 -37.03
N ARG A 24 20.03 -32.23 -36.52
CA ARG A 24 19.09 -33.22 -37.14
C ARG A 24 19.39 -34.74 -37.10
N ARG A 25 18.33 -35.41 -36.61
CA ARG A 25 17.60 -36.61 -37.13
C ARG A 25 17.86 -38.00 -36.50
N ALA A 26 16.84 -38.41 -35.74
CA ALA A 26 15.93 -39.55 -35.99
C ALA A 26 16.42 -41.01 -35.79
N ARG A 27 15.73 -41.64 -34.81
CA ARG A 27 15.22 -43.03 -34.73
C ARG A 27 16.21 -44.20 -34.83
N SER A 28 16.33 -44.95 -33.73
CA SER A 28 16.02 -46.39 -33.68
C SER A 28 16.01 -46.94 -32.24
N VAL A 29 14.98 -47.73 -31.94
CA VAL A 29 14.80 -48.68 -30.82
C VAL A 29 15.64 -49.94 -31.17
N PRO A 30 16.26 -50.72 -30.24
CA PRO A 30 15.52 -51.51 -29.24
C PRO A 30 16.15 -51.87 -27.87
N VAL A 31 15.23 -52.06 -26.91
CA VAL A 31 15.03 -53.20 -25.98
C VAL A 31 16.26 -53.91 -25.36
N ALA A 32 16.41 -53.69 -24.05
CA ALA A 32 16.62 -54.61 -22.91
C ALA A 32 17.37 -55.95 -23.07
N ALA A 33 18.31 -56.19 -22.14
CA ALA A 33 18.35 -57.40 -21.30
C ALA A 33 19.31 -57.24 -20.10
N ALA A 34 18.83 -57.68 -18.93
CA ALA A 34 19.50 -57.73 -17.65
C ALA A 34 20.30 -59.03 -17.44
N THR A 35 21.29 -59.03 -16.52
CA THR A 35 21.75 -60.07 -15.53
C THR A 35 23.27 -59.92 -15.29
N ALA A 36 23.75 -59.57 -14.09
CA ALA A 36 23.86 -60.31 -12.82
C ALA A 36 25.19 -61.08 -12.63
N VAL A 37 26.00 -60.57 -11.69
CA VAL A 37 26.80 -61.24 -10.65
C VAL A 37 27.71 -62.44 -11.02
N LEU A 38 29.03 -62.28 -10.82
CA LEU A 38 29.88 -63.19 -10.00
C LEU A 38 31.33 -62.68 -9.90
N ALA A 39 31.78 -62.51 -8.66
CA ALA A 39 33.16 -62.21 -8.26
C ALA A 39 34.00 -63.50 -8.11
N ALA A 40 35.33 -63.41 -8.30
CA ALA A 40 36.35 -63.91 -7.33
C ALA A 40 37.79 -63.94 -7.91
N SER A 41 38.68 -63.19 -7.22
CA SER A 41 40.05 -63.58 -6.75
C SER A 41 41.19 -63.74 -7.79
N ALA A 42 42.40 -63.21 -7.60
CA ALA A 42 43.28 -63.36 -6.43
C ALA A 42 44.63 -62.56 -6.51
N LEU A 43 45.09 -62.07 -5.34
CA LEU A 43 46.49 -61.98 -4.82
C LEU A 43 47.48 -60.99 -5.50
N VAL A 44 48.22 -60.07 -4.83
CA VAL A 44 49.18 -60.19 -3.70
C VAL A 44 49.49 -58.79 -3.06
N LEU A 45 49.58 -58.74 -1.71
CA LEU A 45 50.06 -57.66 -0.79
C LEU A 45 51.63 -57.64 -0.65
N PRO A 46 52.34 -56.77 0.12
CA PRO A 46 51.94 -55.67 1.04
C PRO A 46 52.80 -54.37 0.98
N ALA A 47 52.36 -53.28 1.63
CA ALA A 47 53.16 -52.49 2.58
C ALA A 47 52.28 -51.40 3.24
N ALA A 48 52.29 -51.39 4.57
CA ALA A 48 51.48 -50.53 5.43
C ALA A 48 52.18 -49.20 5.75
N ALA A 49 51.41 -48.11 5.76
CA ALA A 49 51.63 -46.95 6.61
C ALA A 49 50.26 -46.48 7.13
N GLN A 50 50.16 -46.35 8.45
CA GLN A 50 48.93 -46.03 9.19
C GLN A 50 48.49 -44.59 8.87
N ALA A 51 47.24 -44.41 8.45
CA ALA A 51 46.53 -43.14 8.54
C ALA A 51 45.56 -43.23 9.72
N ALA A 52 45.71 -42.33 10.68
CA ALA A 52 44.77 -42.16 11.79
C ALA A 52 43.40 -41.70 11.26
N PRO A 53 42.28 -42.06 11.91
CA PRO A 53 40.98 -41.54 11.54
C PRO A 53 40.94 -40.05 11.87
N VAL A 54 40.72 -39.21 10.85
CA VAL A 54 40.27 -37.84 11.06
C VAL A 54 38.79 -37.95 11.45
N SER A 55 38.51 -37.92 12.75
CA SER A 55 37.17 -37.58 13.22
C SER A 55 36.80 -36.24 12.60
N ALA A 56 35.69 -36.19 11.86
CA ALA A 56 35.02 -34.94 11.56
C ALA A 56 34.58 -34.35 12.91
N ALA A 57 35.38 -33.47 13.46
CA ALA A 57 34.95 -32.58 14.51
C ALA A 57 33.96 -31.61 13.87
N ALA A 58 32.69 -31.68 14.29
CA ALA A 58 31.79 -30.55 14.16
C ALA A 58 32.51 -29.33 14.75
N VAL A 59 32.74 -28.31 13.94
CA VAL A 59 33.17 -27.02 14.43
C VAL A 59 31.94 -26.44 15.11
N SER A 60 31.77 -26.71 16.40
CA SER A 60 31.04 -25.81 17.28
C SER A 60 31.78 -24.47 17.17
N ALA A 61 31.13 -23.48 16.57
CA ALA A 61 31.48 -22.09 16.86
C ALA A 61 31.43 -21.99 18.39
N ALA A 62 32.54 -21.62 19.01
CA ALA A 62 32.54 -21.32 20.43
C ALA A 62 31.66 -20.07 20.59
N SER A 63 30.61 -20.16 21.41
CA SER A 63 29.81 -18.99 21.78
C SER A 63 30.73 -17.98 22.47
N ASP A 64 30.89 -16.80 21.90
CA ASP A 64 31.66 -15.70 22.50
C ASP A 64 30.77 -14.99 23.52
N VAL A 65 30.34 -15.74 24.55
CA VAL A 65 29.60 -15.17 25.67
C VAL A 65 30.53 -14.24 26.43
N VAL A 66 30.21 -12.96 26.43
CA VAL A 66 30.97 -11.90 27.10
C VAL A 66 30.13 -11.27 28.21
N ASP A 67 30.81 -10.84 29.26
CA ASP A 67 30.22 -9.93 30.24
C ASP A 67 30.08 -8.55 29.58
N VAL A 68 29.01 -7.82 29.88
CA VAL A 68 28.84 -6.45 29.39
C VAL A 68 29.65 -5.51 30.30
N ASP A 69 30.87 -5.17 29.85
CA ASP A 69 31.84 -4.38 30.61
C ASP A 69 32.32 -3.13 29.84
N GLY A 70 31.45 -2.13 29.68
CA GLY A 70 31.83 -0.87 29.02
C GLY A 70 30.64 0.01 28.66
N PRO A 71 30.87 1.05 27.84
CA PRO A 71 29.81 1.89 27.27
C PRO A 71 28.87 1.06 26.39
N LEU A 72 27.55 1.20 26.59
CA LEU A 72 26.53 0.45 25.85
C LEU A 72 26.46 0.85 24.38
N THR A 73 26.82 2.09 24.06
CA THR A 73 26.96 2.57 22.67
C THR A 73 27.98 1.75 21.87
N GLY A 74 28.95 1.10 22.53
CA GLY A 74 29.90 0.20 21.87
C GLY A 74 29.28 -1.11 21.33
N TYR A 75 28.07 -1.45 21.77
CA TYR A 75 27.31 -2.58 21.24
C TYR A 75 26.35 -2.18 20.11
N VAL A 76 26.18 -0.89 19.83
CA VAL A 76 25.31 -0.45 18.73
C VAL A 76 26.08 -0.40 17.42
N ASN A 77 25.44 -0.85 16.35
CA ASN A 77 25.90 -0.69 14.98
C ASN A 77 24.83 0.04 14.15
N PRO A 78 24.97 1.36 13.91
CA PRO A 78 24.03 2.12 13.10
C PRO A 78 23.95 1.68 11.62
N PHE A 79 24.89 0.87 11.13
CA PHE A 79 24.82 0.35 9.77
C PHE A 79 23.83 -0.81 9.61
N ILE A 80 23.37 -1.44 10.69
CA ILE A 80 22.44 -2.57 10.59
C ILE A 80 21.10 -2.09 10.00
N GLY A 81 20.71 -2.67 8.87
CA GLY A 81 19.52 -2.32 8.09
C GLY A 81 19.77 -1.27 7.00
N THR A 82 21.03 -0.91 6.70
CA THR A 82 21.39 0.02 5.62
C THR A 82 21.56 -0.67 4.26
N LYS A 83 21.31 -1.99 4.19
CA LYS A 83 21.38 -2.82 2.99
C LYS A 83 20.09 -3.65 2.83
N ASP A 84 19.85 -4.16 1.62
CA ASP A 84 18.79 -5.12 1.26
C ASP A 84 17.37 -4.64 1.63
N ASP A 85 17.11 -3.34 1.41
CA ASP A 85 15.84 -2.67 1.68
C ASP A 85 15.44 -2.69 3.19
N GLY A 86 16.42 -2.74 4.09
CA GLY A 86 16.20 -2.43 5.51
C GLY A 86 15.82 -0.96 5.77
N ASN A 87 16.21 -0.08 4.84
CA ASN A 87 15.83 1.33 4.79
C ASN A 87 16.18 2.16 6.05
N THR A 88 17.21 1.77 6.80
CA THR A 88 17.73 2.56 7.92
C THR A 88 18.83 3.54 7.47
N TYR A 89 19.32 4.38 8.38
CA TYR A 89 20.38 5.36 8.10
C TYR A 89 21.46 5.34 9.21
N PRO A 90 22.75 5.54 8.89
CA PRO A 90 23.85 5.48 9.87
C PRO A 90 24.17 6.82 10.56
N GLY A 91 23.47 7.89 10.17
CA GLY A 91 23.70 9.26 10.64
C GLY A 91 23.49 9.48 12.15
N ALA A 92 23.89 10.67 12.58
CA ALA A 92 23.79 11.10 13.97
C ALA A 92 22.41 11.66 14.31
N ALA A 93 21.81 11.13 15.37
CA ALA A 93 20.61 11.64 16.01
C ALA A 93 20.74 11.52 17.53
N VAL A 94 19.92 12.24 18.28
CA VAL A 94 19.65 11.97 19.71
C VAL A 94 18.30 11.24 19.84
N PRO A 95 18.00 10.56 20.96
CA PRO A 95 16.71 9.90 21.15
C PRO A 95 15.55 10.86 20.84
N PHE A 96 14.68 10.47 19.90
CA PHE A 96 13.50 11.21 19.44
C PHE A 96 13.74 12.65 18.94
N GLY A 97 14.98 13.03 18.62
CA GLY A 97 15.33 14.38 18.20
C GLY A 97 14.63 14.81 16.91
N MET A 98 14.46 16.11 16.71
CA MET A 98 13.91 16.72 15.48
C MET A 98 14.86 16.53 14.29
N VAL A 99 16.17 16.47 14.55
CA VAL A 99 17.22 16.27 13.54
C VAL A 99 17.74 14.83 13.53
N GLN A 100 17.85 14.27 12.34
CA GLN A 100 18.49 13.00 12.04
C GLN A 100 19.55 13.24 10.95
N LEU A 101 20.71 13.76 11.35
CA LEU A 101 21.75 14.25 10.43
C LEU A 101 22.54 13.07 9.82
N SER A 102 22.30 12.77 8.55
CA SER A 102 22.83 11.56 7.90
C SER A 102 23.41 11.83 6.51
N PRO A 103 24.39 11.02 6.04
CA PRO A 103 24.79 10.99 4.63
C PRO A 103 23.66 10.60 3.67
N ASP A 104 23.63 11.29 2.53
CA ASP A 104 22.87 10.96 1.34
C ASP A 104 23.80 10.38 0.26
N ASN A 105 23.63 9.13 -0.13
CA ASN A 105 24.38 8.47 -1.22
C ASN A 105 23.50 8.08 -2.42
N GLY A 106 22.31 8.68 -2.49
CA GLY A 106 21.38 8.58 -3.62
C GLY A 106 20.33 7.46 -3.49
N HIS A 107 20.28 6.78 -2.36
CA HIS A 107 19.19 5.88 -2.00
C HIS A 107 17.90 6.67 -1.72
N ASN A 108 16.71 6.05 -1.79
CA ASN A 108 15.42 6.72 -1.59
C ASN A 108 15.19 7.19 -0.15
N VAL A 109 15.81 6.53 0.84
CA VAL A 109 15.80 6.96 2.26
C VAL A 109 17.13 7.59 2.72
N GLY A 110 17.97 7.99 1.77
CA GLY A 110 19.23 8.69 2.01
C GLY A 110 20.44 7.80 1.79
N TYR A 111 20.52 6.67 2.50
CA TYR A 111 21.71 5.82 2.54
C TYR A 111 21.43 4.36 2.12
N ASP A 112 22.35 3.79 1.33
CA ASP A 112 22.45 2.38 0.93
C ASP A 112 23.92 1.95 1.02
N TYR A 113 24.21 0.93 1.81
CA TYR A 113 25.57 0.48 2.10
C TYR A 113 26.35 0.04 0.85
N ASP A 114 25.69 -0.36 -0.25
CA ASP A 114 26.42 -0.79 -1.46
C ASP A 114 26.89 0.38 -2.35
N ARG A 115 26.62 1.63 -1.95
CA ARG A 115 26.97 2.83 -2.72
C ARG A 115 28.17 3.57 -2.12
N ASP A 116 29.00 4.11 -3.00
CA ASP A 116 30.33 4.63 -2.71
C ASP A 116 30.50 6.13 -2.97
N HIS A 117 29.41 6.89 -3.15
CA HIS A 117 29.44 8.34 -3.36
C HIS A 117 28.44 9.06 -2.47
N VAL A 118 28.86 10.13 -1.79
CA VAL A 118 27.98 11.00 -0.99
C VAL A 118 27.67 12.29 -1.76
N ARG A 119 26.40 12.64 -1.85
CA ARG A 119 25.91 13.90 -2.46
C ARG A 119 25.62 15.00 -1.44
N GLY A 120 25.59 14.68 -0.16
CA GLY A 120 25.48 15.64 0.94
C GLY A 120 25.11 14.98 2.26
N PHE A 121 25.01 15.79 3.29
CA PHE A 121 24.53 15.44 4.63
C PHE A 121 23.29 16.27 4.92
N SER A 122 22.14 15.63 5.15
CA SER A 122 20.85 16.30 5.29
C SER A 122 20.20 16.04 6.64
N LEU A 123 19.19 16.86 7.00
CA LEU A 123 18.73 17.02 8.39
C LEU A 123 17.66 16.04 8.85
N VAL A 124 16.89 15.46 7.93
CA VAL A 124 15.66 14.71 8.26
C VAL A 124 15.70 13.34 7.58
N HIS A 125 15.64 12.28 8.38
CA HIS A 125 15.63 10.89 7.93
C HIS A 125 14.76 10.06 8.87
N LEU A 126 13.98 9.12 8.31
CA LEU A 126 13.18 8.18 9.09
C LEU A 126 13.72 6.76 8.90
N SER A 127 13.80 6.00 9.98
CA SER A 127 14.37 4.66 9.98
C SER A 127 13.33 3.65 9.48
N GLY A 128 13.64 2.97 8.39
CA GLY A 128 12.91 1.80 7.92
C GLY A 128 11.61 2.12 7.19
N VAL A 129 11.51 3.24 6.48
CA VAL A 129 10.31 3.55 5.68
C VAL A 129 10.38 2.92 4.28
N GLY A 130 9.26 2.39 3.78
CA GLY A 130 9.20 1.72 2.47
C GLY A 130 9.25 2.63 1.22
N CYS A 131 9.17 3.95 1.38
CA CYS A 131 9.17 4.91 0.27
C CYS A 131 10.15 6.07 0.50
N GLY A 132 10.50 6.79 -0.57
CA GLY A 132 11.46 7.89 -0.47
C GLY A 132 10.93 9.09 0.32
N LEU A 133 11.67 9.50 1.35
CA LEU A 133 11.26 10.56 2.27
C LEU A 133 12.47 11.22 2.94
N GLY A 134 12.31 12.47 3.38
CA GLY A 134 13.35 13.18 4.12
C GLY A 134 14.39 13.81 3.20
N GLY A 135 15.65 13.78 3.61
CA GLY A 135 16.77 14.28 2.83
C GLY A 135 16.85 15.80 2.77
N THR A 136 16.13 16.50 3.65
CA THR A 136 15.95 17.95 3.56
C THR A 136 17.27 18.69 3.81
N LEU A 137 17.62 19.59 2.89
CA LEU A 137 18.81 20.46 2.95
C LEU A 137 20.14 19.67 2.97
N PRO A 138 20.52 18.98 1.88
CA PRO A 138 21.83 18.37 1.81
C PRO A 138 22.94 19.44 1.82
N VAL A 139 23.90 19.24 2.72
CA VAL A 139 25.10 20.06 2.88
C VAL A 139 26.33 19.23 2.50
N LEU A 140 27.19 19.72 1.62
CA LEU A 140 28.37 18.99 1.16
C LEU A 140 29.65 19.86 1.20
N PRO A 141 30.71 19.42 1.89
CA PRO A 141 32.02 20.04 1.77
C PRO A 141 32.70 19.63 0.46
N THR A 142 33.32 20.57 -0.25
CA THR A 142 34.06 20.31 -1.50
C THR A 142 35.30 21.18 -1.59
N THR A 143 36.23 20.87 -2.50
CA THR A 143 37.35 21.77 -2.81
C THR A 143 37.35 22.25 -4.26
N GLY A 144 38.08 23.33 -4.51
CA GLY A 144 38.24 23.87 -5.86
C GLY A 144 37.06 24.72 -6.33
N ALA A 145 36.88 24.83 -7.65
CA ALA A 145 35.87 25.72 -8.23
C ALA A 145 34.48 25.06 -8.30
N VAL A 146 33.49 25.66 -7.63
CA VAL A 146 32.08 25.26 -7.75
C VAL A 146 31.48 25.81 -9.04
N THR A 147 31.34 24.94 -10.05
CA THR A 147 30.87 25.30 -11.40
C THR A 147 29.55 24.66 -11.80
N SER A 148 28.98 23.81 -10.92
CA SER A 148 27.76 23.05 -11.16
C SER A 148 26.93 22.95 -9.88
N THR A 149 25.61 22.94 -10.04
CA THR A 149 24.62 22.66 -8.96
C THR A 149 23.94 21.30 -9.18
N ASP A 150 24.45 20.50 -10.11
CA ASP A 150 24.04 19.13 -10.38
C ASP A 150 24.88 18.19 -9.52
N TYR A 151 24.22 17.50 -8.57
CA TYR A 151 24.91 16.67 -7.58
C TYR A 151 25.69 15.53 -8.19
N THR A 152 25.26 15.01 -9.35
CA THR A 152 25.99 13.97 -10.09
C THR A 152 27.37 14.42 -10.60
N LYS A 153 27.71 15.70 -10.44
CA LYS A 153 29.01 16.26 -10.79
C LYS A 153 29.83 16.73 -9.60
N TYR A 154 29.23 16.84 -8.42
CA TYR A 154 29.91 17.30 -7.21
C TYR A 154 29.91 16.28 -6.08
N GLU A 155 29.15 15.18 -6.20
CA GLU A 155 29.19 14.06 -5.25
C GLU A 155 30.63 13.54 -5.13
N LEU A 156 31.00 13.19 -3.90
CA LEU A 156 32.36 12.78 -3.58
C LEU A 156 32.40 11.28 -3.28
N PRO A 157 33.38 10.55 -3.84
CA PRO A 157 33.58 9.15 -3.50
C PRO A 157 34.02 8.98 -2.02
N PHE A 158 33.71 7.83 -1.46
CA PHE A 158 34.18 7.39 -0.14
C PHE A 158 34.39 5.87 -0.11
N SER A 159 34.88 5.34 1.01
CA SER A 159 35.02 3.90 1.27
C SER A 159 34.60 3.59 2.71
N HIS A 160 33.94 2.45 2.94
CA HIS A 160 33.61 1.98 4.30
C HIS A 160 34.85 1.68 5.16
N ASP A 161 36.02 1.48 4.54
CA ASP A 161 37.29 1.37 5.27
C ASP A 161 37.69 2.69 5.98
N ASP A 162 37.11 3.82 5.56
CA ASP A 162 37.30 5.16 6.12
C ASP A 162 35.95 5.80 6.53
N GLU A 163 35.05 4.96 7.05
CA GLU A 163 33.72 5.35 7.53
C GLU A 163 33.46 4.74 8.90
N GLU A 164 32.91 5.53 9.83
CA GLU A 164 32.60 5.09 11.18
C GLU A 164 31.25 5.67 11.63
N ALA A 165 30.43 4.86 12.29
CA ALA A 165 29.16 5.30 12.87
C ALA A 165 28.96 4.72 14.28
N SER A 166 28.38 5.53 15.17
CA SER A 166 27.99 5.17 16.53
C SER A 166 26.81 6.04 16.98
N PRO A 167 26.05 5.67 18.02
CA PRO A 167 24.93 6.50 18.49
C PRO A 167 25.33 7.96 18.73
N GLY A 168 24.71 8.87 17.97
CA GLY A 168 24.98 10.32 18.05
C GLY A 168 26.23 10.81 17.30
N TYR A 169 26.92 9.96 16.53
CA TYR A 169 28.12 10.36 15.78
C TYR A 169 28.34 9.55 14.49
N TYR A 170 28.71 10.25 13.42
CA TYR A 170 29.10 9.65 12.14
C TYR A 170 30.35 10.35 11.61
N ARG A 171 31.23 9.62 10.90
CA ARG A 171 32.44 10.14 10.26
C ARG A 171 32.70 9.43 8.94
N VAL A 172 33.09 10.19 7.91
CA VAL A 172 33.52 9.65 6.61
C VAL A 172 34.63 10.49 5.98
N GLY A 173 35.62 9.82 5.39
CA GLY A 173 36.60 10.45 4.51
C GLY A 173 36.09 10.58 3.07
N LEU A 174 36.02 11.81 2.56
CA LEU A 174 35.53 12.13 1.21
C LEU A 174 36.69 12.47 0.27
N ASP A 175 36.77 11.77 -0.87
CA ASP A 175 37.82 11.95 -1.86
C ASP A 175 37.57 13.18 -2.74
N SER A 176 38.11 14.33 -2.34
CA SER A 176 38.00 15.59 -3.10
C SER A 176 39.19 15.83 -4.04
N ALA A 177 39.08 16.86 -4.90
CA ALA A 177 40.09 17.19 -5.91
C ALA A 177 41.46 17.58 -5.30
N ASP A 178 41.46 18.22 -4.12
CA ASP A 178 42.68 18.71 -3.45
C ASP A 178 43.15 17.79 -2.32
N GLY A 179 42.48 16.65 -2.08
CA GLY A 179 42.78 15.69 -1.03
C GLY A 179 41.53 15.20 -0.28
N THR A 180 41.71 14.31 0.69
CA THR A 180 40.61 13.81 1.51
C THR A 180 40.08 14.92 2.42
N ILE A 181 38.76 15.09 2.47
CA ILE A 181 38.06 15.90 3.47
C ILE A 181 37.50 14.93 4.51
N ASP A 182 37.86 15.08 5.78
CA ASP A 182 37.23 14.32 6.86
C ASP A 182 35.93 15.04 7.26
N ALA A 183 34.78 14.37 7.10
CA ALA A 183 33.48 14.92 7.45
C ALA A 183 32.92 14.18 8.68
N GLU A 184 32.72 14.93 9.76
CA GLU A 184 32.15 14.43 11.02
C GLU A 184 30.79 15.08 11.29
N LEU A 185 29.84 14.27 11.76
CA LEU A 185 28.47 14.66 12.05
C LEU A 185 28.11 14.30 13.50
N THR A 186 27.42 15.20 14.18
CA THR A 186 26.70 14.93 15.43
C THR A 186 25.41 15.74 15.47
N ALA A 187 24.54 15.49 16.44
CA ALA A 187 23.26 16.18 16.56
C ALA A 187 22.93 16.49 18.01
N THR A 188 22.17 17.56 18.18
CA THR A 188 21.38 17.86 19.38
C THR A 188 19.90 17.62 19.04
N GLU A 189 18.97 18.07 19.87
CA GLU A 189 17.55 17.82 19.63
C GLU A 189 17.05 18.55 18.36
N HIS A 190 17.45 19.80 18.13
CA HIS A 190 16.98 20.62 17.00
C HIS A 190 18.08 21.04 16.01
N THR A 191 19.34 20.78 16.34
CA THR A 191 20.50 21.28 15.59
C THR A 191 21.43 20.14 15.17
N GLY A 192 21.70 20.04 13.87
CA GLY A 192 22.78 19.23 13.32
C GLY A 192 24.11 19.99 13.37
N VAL A 193 25.18 19.32 13.81
CA VAL A 193 26.50 19.91 13.99
C VAL A 193 27.51 19.13 13.18
N GLN A 194 28.24 19.84 12.32
CA GLN A 194 29.14 19.28 11.32
C GLN A 194 30.54 19.85 11.53
N ARG A 195 31.57 19.01 11.42
CA ARG A 195 32.98 19.43 11.38
C ARG A 195 33.61 18.87 10.11
N TYR A 196 34.29 19.73 9.36
CA TYR A 196 35.00 19.35 8.15
C TYR A 196 36.48 19.67 8.29
N THR A 197 37.33 18.66 8.25
CA THR A 197 38.79 18.84 8.18
C THR A 197 39.22 18.82 6.72
N PHE A 198 39.50 19.99 6.15
CA PHE A 198 39.89 20.14 4.75
C PHE A 198 41.40 19.89 4.53
N PRO A 199 41.82 19.55 3.30
CA PRO A 199 43.21 19.80 2.90
C PRO A 199 43.51 21.30 2.89
N GLN A 200 44.79 21.68 2.88
CA GLN A 200 45.20 23.09 2.74
C GLN A 200 44.84 23.61 1.35
N THR A 201 43.87 24.52 1.26
CA THR A 201 43.41 25.12 0.01
C THR A 201 42.81 26.51 0.24
N GLU A 202 42.89 27.39 -0.76
CA GLU A 202 42.18 28.69 -0.75
C GLU A 202 40.68 28.53 -1.08
N GLN A 203 40.26 27.32 -1.46
CA GLN A 203 38.92 27.02 -1.96
C GLN A 203 38.28 25.85 -1.20
N ALA A 204 38.25 25.92 0.13
CA ALA A 204 37.48 24.99 0.95
C ALA A 204 36.02 25.45 0.97
N ASN A 205 35.14 24.75 0.25
CA ASN A 205 33.76 25.17 0.06
C ASN A 205 32.80 24.31 0.90
N VAL A 206 31.71 24.91 1.35
CA VAL A 206 30.54 24.21 1.86
C VAL A 206 29.33 24.61 1.03
N MET A 207 28.71 23.63 0.38
CA MET A 207 27.52 23.79 -0.46
C MET A 207 26.28 23.45 0.36
N ILE A 208 25.25 24.31 0.31
CA ILE A 208 24.00 24.19 1.05
C ILE A 208 22.85 24.22 0.04
N ASP A 209 22.21 23.08 -0.25
CA ASP A 209 21.19 22.97 -1.31
C ASP A 209 19.76 22.94 -0.76
N ALA A 210 19.15 24.12 -0.62
CA ALA A 210 17.75 24.24 -0.19
C ALA A 210 16.74 23.76 -1.27
N GLY A 211 17.21 23.51 -2.50
CA GLY A 211 16.40 23.04 -3.61
C GLY A 211 16.36 21.52 -3.76
N GLN A 212 16.91 20.77 -2.80
CA GLN A 212 16.95 19.32 -2.81
C GLN A 212 16.41 18.70 -1.51
N ALA A 213 15.74 17.57 -1.70
CA ALA A 213 15.28 16.63 -0.68
C ALA A 213 15.20 15.24 -1.33
N LEU A 214 14.95 14.18 -0.56
CA LEU A 214 14.67 12.84 -1.08
C LEU A 214 13.27 12.74 -1.70
N ASN A 215 12.34 13.55 -1.21
CA ASN A 215 11.02 13.75 -1.79
C ASN A 215 10.97 15.03 -2.67
N THR A 216 9.79 15.63 -2.85
CA THR A 216 9.62 16.77 -3.77
C THR A 216 9.76 18.12 -3.06
N VAL A 217 10.75 18.92 -3.45
CA VAL A 217 10.82 20.35 -3.10
C VAL A 217 10.00 21.19 -4.08
N SER A 218 8.92 21.79 -3.58
CA SER A 218 7.99 22.62 -4.38
C SER A 218 8.37 24.10 -4.38
N ALA A 219 9.00 24.58 -3.32
CA ALA A 219 9.56 25.93 -3.23
C ALA A 219 10.78 25.94 -2.31
N SER A 220 11.72 26.84 -2.57
CA SER A 220 12.86 27.06 -1.68
C SER A 220 13.32 28.51 -1.73
N SER A 221 14.06 28.93 -0.70
CA SER A 221 14.80 30.21 -0.71
C SER A 221 16.03 30.13 0.17
N VAL A 222 17.02 30.98 -0.14
CA VAL A 222 18.26 31.10 0.63
C VAL A 222 18.61 32.56 0.83
N ARG A 223 19.11 32.89 2.03
CA ARG A 223 19.59 34.22 2.41
C ARG A 223 20.88 34.12 3.23
N ILE A 224 21.94 34.77 2.76
CA ILE A 224 23.17 34.97 3.52
C ILE A 224 23.00 36.26 4.31
N VAL A 225 22.93 36.17 5.64
CA VAL A 225 22.48 37.28 6.50
C VAL A 225 23.63 38.08 7.10
N ASP A 226 24.80 37.48 7.23
CA ASP A 226 26.05 38.09 7.66
C ASP A 226 27.25 37.29 7.11
N ASP A 227 28.45 37.50 7.65
CA ASP A 227 29.68 36.84 7.21
C ASP A 227 29.86 35.42 7.77
N ARG A 228 28.88 34.88 8.51
CA ARG A 228 28.90 33.54 9.11
C ARG A 228 27.60 32.75 8.97
N THR A 229 26.52 33.37 8.51
CA THR A 229 25.18 32.77 8.65
C THR A 229 24.41 32.71 7.34
N VAL A 230 23.80 31.56 7.09
CA VAL A 230 22.90 31.28 5.97
C VAL A 230 21.55 30.82 6.52
N GLU A 231 20.46 31.39 6.04
CA GLU A 231 19.10 30.96 6.35
C GLU A 231 18.46 30.35 5.10
N THR A 232 17.69 29.28 5.30
CA THR A 232 16.92 28.65 4.21
C THR A 232 15.47 28.44 4.60
N THR A 233 14.62 28.35 3.59
CA THR A 233 13.22 27.95 3.74
C THR A 233 12.90 26.98 2.62
N ILE A 234 12.32 25.83 2.97
CA ILE A 234 12.12 24.70 2.07
C ILE A 234 10.68 24.23 2.23
N THR A 235 9.90 24.32 1.17
CA THR A 235 8.53 23.78 1.13
C THR A 235 8.57 22.47 0.36
N GLN A 236 8.27 21.37 1.04
CA GLN A 236 8.35 20.01 0.49
C GLN A 236 7.02 19.28 0.60
N ARG A 237 6.88 18.22 -0.19
CA ARG A 237 5.70 17.35 -0.21
C ARG A 237 6.05 15.97 -0.74
N GLY A 238 5.16 15.02 -0.51
CA GLY A 238 5.22 13.68 -1.06
C GLY A 238 5.96 12.69 -0.16
N PHE A 239 5.54 11.42 -0.31
CA PHE A 239 6.10 10.21 0.28
C PHE A 239 5.97 9.06 -0.76
N CYS A 240 5.18 8.02 -0.49
CA CYS A 240 4.78 7.03 -1.49
C CYS A 240 3.90 7.63 -2.61
N GLN A 241 3.11 8.64 -2.26
CA GLN A 241 2.29 9.44 -3.18
C GLN A 241 2.45 10.93 -2.87
N ASP A 242 1.82 11.80 -3.67
CA ASP A 242 1.85 13.26 -3.43
C ASP A 242 1.02 13.62 -2.18
N THR A 243 1.46 14.62 -1.43
CA THR A 243 0.80 15.11 -0.20
C THR A 243 0.54 16.61 -0.30
N GLU A 244 -0.19 17.15 0.67
CA GLU A 244 -0.17 18.60 0.90
C GLU A 244 1.26 19.06 1.24
N PRO A 245 1.66 20.28 0.81
CA PRO A 245 2.98 20.80 1.09
C PRO A 245 3.09 21.38 2.51
N PHE A 246 4.24 21.17 3.14
CA PHE A 246 4.60 21.82 4.40
C PHE A 246 5.99 22.45 4.30
N THR A 247 6.33 23.34 5.24
CA THR A 247 7.54 24.16 5.17
C THR A 247 8.46 23.93 6.36
N ILE A 248 9.75 23.84 6.09
CA ILE A 248 10.84 23.81 7.07
C ILE A 248 11.68 25.08 6.90
N HIS A 249 12.03 25.69 8.02
CA HIS A 249 12.94 26.83 8.10
C HIS A 249 14.25 26.40 8.75
N THR A 250 15.39 26.84 8.22
CA THR A 250 16.70 26.48 8.79
C THR A 250 17.62 27.68 8.95
N ARG A 251 18.56 27.57 9.89
CA ARG A 251 19.64 28.54 10.10
C ARG A 251 20.96 27.81 10.28
N THR A 252 21.89 28.02 9.33
CA THR A 252 23.26 27.50 9.38
C THR A 252 24.24 28.60 9.78
N THR A 253 25.00 28.40 10.86
CA THR A 253 26.07 29.30 11.30
C THR A 253 27.41 28.58 11.33
N PHE A 254 28.48 29.26 10.91
CA PHE A 254 29.85 28.75 10.89
C PHE A 254 30.70 29.36 12.01
N ASP A 255 31.71 28.61 12.49
CA ASP A 255 32.63 29.05 13.54
C ASP A 255 33.51 30.25 13.12
N ARG A 256 33.70 30.43 11.81
CA ARG A 256 34.57 31.44 11.21
C ARG A 256 33.91 32.22 10.06
N PRO A 257 34.37 33.45 9.77
CA PRO A 257 33.87 34.24 8.65
C PRO A 257 34.16 33.59 7.29
N PHE A 258 33.28 33.81 6.32
CA PHE A 258 33.50 33.40 4.92
C PHE A 258 34.63 34.21 4.27
N ALA A 259 35.53 33.56 3.55
CA ALA A 259 36.47 34.22 2.64
C ALA A 259 35.74 34.73 1.38
N SER A 260 34.77 33.96 0.90
CA SER A 260 33.83 34.39 -0.13
C SER A 260 32.51 33.62 -0.04
N SER A 261 31.45 34.13 -0.66
CA SER A 261 30.16 33.46 -0.68
C SER A 261 29.37 33.77 -1.95
N GLY A 262 28.32 32.99 -2.21
CA GLY A 262 27.39 33.23 -3.30
C GLY A 262 26.15 32.34 -3.19
N THR A 263 25.16 32.61 -4.02
CA THR A 263 23.93 31.81 -4.12
C THR A 263 23.72 31.29 -5.54
N TRP A 264 22.87 30.28 -5.71
CA TRP A 264 22.44 29.82 -7.03
C TRP A 264 20.93 29.84 -7.22
N THR A 265 20.52 29.86 -8.49
CA THR A 265 19.14 29.65 -8.93
C THR A 265 19.16 28.79 -10.20
N GLY A 266 18.56 27.60 -10.12
CA GLY A 266 18.78 26.56 -11.12
C GLY A 266 20.27 26.24 -11.24
N ASP A 267 20.78 26.17 -12.46
CA ASP A 267 22.18 25.81 -12.72
C ASP A 267 23.18 26.98 -12.60
N LYS A 268 22.71 28.18 -12.25
CA LYS A 268 23.52 29.40 -12.25
C LYS A 268 23.99 29.77 -10.85
N VAL A 269 25.27 29.58 -10.58
CA VAL A 269 25.98 30.11 -9.40
C VAL A 269 26.33 31.59 -9.60
N THR A 270 26.05 32.44 -8.62
CA THR A 270 26.34 33.89 -8.65
C THR A 270 27.16 34.29 -7.42
N THR A 271 28.47 34.45 -7.60
CA THR A 271 29.39 34.93 -6.56
C THR A 271 28.99 36.30 -6.04
N GLY A 272 29.08 36.50 -4.72
CA GLY A 272 28.73 37.74 -4.02
C GLY A 272 27.23 38.02 -3.89
N SER A 273 26.37 37.16 -4.46
CA SER A 273 24.93 37.22 -4.23
C SER A 273 24.60 36.77 -2.82
N THR A 274 23.74 37.51 -2.11
CA THR A 274 23.33 37.22 -0.73
C THR A 274 21.93 36.63 -0.61
N SER A 275 21.21 36.46 -1.72
CA SER A 275 19.85 35.89 -1.71
C SER A 275 19.54 35.14 -2.99
N ALA A 276 18.72 34.09 -2.89
CA ALA A 276 18.15 33.39 -4.03
C ALA A 276 16.70 33.00 -3.70
N THR A 277 15.77 33.41 -4.57
CA THR A 277 14.31 33.26 -4.40
C THR A 277 13.63 33.17 -5.77
N GLY A 278 12.41 32.65 -5.83
CA GLY A 278 11.58 32.65 -7.04
C GLY A 278 11.47 31.24 -7.64
N ALA A 279 11.40 31.15 -8.97
CA ALA A 279 11.31 29.86 -9.66
C ALA A 279 12.68 29.23 -9.85
N GLY A 280 12.82 27.96 -9.47
CA GLY A 280 14.06 27.17 -9.63
C GLY A 280 14.53 26.58 -8.30
N ARG A 281 15.58 25.77 -8.36
CA ARG A 281 16.28 25.25 -7.16
C ARG A 281 17.25 26.31 -6.64
N HIS A 282 17.29 26.53 -5.33
CA HIS A 282 18.14 27.55 -4.71
C HIS A 282 19.11 26.92 -3.73
N GLY A 283 20.26 27.57 -3.54
CA GLY A 283 21.21 27.18 -2.52
C GLY A 283 22.30 28.23 -2.33
N ALA A 284 23.23 27.95 -1.43
CA ALA A 284 24.38 28.80 -1.14
C ALA A 284 25.69 28.00 -1.19
N VAL A 285 26.75 28.68 -1.63
CA VAL A 285 28.13 28.22 -1.45
C VAL A 285 28.85 29.25 -0.59
N VAL A 286 29.51 28.77 0.45
CA VAL A 286 30.43 29.56 1.27
C VAL A 286 31.82 28.96 1.18
N THR A 287 32.85 29.80 1.13
CA THR A 287 34.23 29.39 0.92
C THR A 287 35.12 29.92 2.03
N PHE A 288 36.08 29.10 2.46
CA PHE A 288 37.08 29.37 3.47
C PHE A 288 38.50 29.20 2.89
N ASP A 289 39.46 29.87 3.51
CA ASP A 289 40.89 29.70 3.25
C ASP A 289 41.50 28.88 4.40
N THR A 290 42.00 27.70 4.10
CA THR A 290 42.60 26.76 5.07
C THR A 290 44.12 26.68 4.94
N THR A 291 44.75 27.59 4.19
CA THR A 291 46.20 27.57 3.94
C THR A 291 47.03 28.02 5.14
N ASP A 292 46.45 28.79 6.07
CA ASP A 292 47.12 29.29 7.28
C ASP A 292 47.27 28.23 8.40
N GLY A 293 46.81 27.00 8.16
CA GLY A 293 47.00 25.84 9.04
C GLY A 293 45.83 25.50 9.96
N ASP A 294 44.82 26.36 10.04
CA ASP A 294 43.50 26.05 10.64
C ASP A 294 42.60 25.47 9.54
N VAL A 295 42.51 24.14 9.50
CA VAL A 295 41.87 23.37 8.42
C VAL A 295 40.48 22.85 8.76
N ASP A 296 40.07 22.97 10.01
CA ASP A 296 38.76 22.52 10.48
C ASP A 296 37.74 23.61 10.21
N VAL A 297 36.52 23.27 9.79
CA VAL A 297 35.40 24.21 9.66
C VAL A 297 34.20 23.58 10.34
N GLU A 298 33.63 24.27 11.33
CA GLU A 298 32.41 23.79 12.00
C GLU A 298 31.18 24.55 11.48
N ALA A 299 30.10 23.80 11.22
CA ALA A 299 28.81 24.31 10.79
C ALA A 299 27.70 23.77 11.69
N GLN A 300 26.85 24.66 12.22
CA GLN A 300 25.68 24.31 13.02
C GLN A 300 24.43 24.71 12.27
N THR A 301 23.55 23.74 11.98
CA THR A 301 22.30 23.96 11.27
C THR A 301 21.12 23.54 12.13
N SER A 302 20.35 24.52 12.60
CA SER A 302 19.07 24.27 13.28
C SER A 302 17.91 24.27 12.29
N MET A 303 16.82 23.61 12.67
CA MET A 303 15.56 23.65 11.91
C MET A 303 14.35 23.98 12.80
N SER A 304 13.27 24.42 12.16
CA SER A 304 11.94 24.64 12.75
C SER A 304 10.85 24.40 11.70
N TYR A 305 9.76 23.77 12.11
CA TYR A 305 8.53 23.64 11.32
C TYR A 305 7.61 24.87 11.46
N VAL A 306 7.93 25.80 12.37
CA VAL A 306 7.11 26.98 12.68
C VAL A 306 7.52 28.16 11.81
N ASP A 307 8.73 28.67 11.99
CA ASP A 307 9.26 29.85 11.30
C ASP A 307 10.79 30.02 11.48
N ALA A 308 11.36 31.03 10.81
CA ALA A 308 12.78 31.35 10.89
C ALA A 308 13.22 31.85 12.28
N ASP A 309 12.31 32.45 13.05
CA ASP A 309 12.61 32.90 14.42
C ASP A 309 12.72 31.69 15.37
N GLY A 310 11.89 30.67 15.18
CA GLY A 310 11.99 29.37 15.84
C GLY A 310 13.32 28.68 15.56
N ALA A 311 13.72 28.58 14.28
CA ALA A 311 15.03 28.03 13.93
C ALA A 311 16.19 28.81 14.59
N ALA A 312 16.10 30.14 14.65
CA ALA A 312 17.11 30.96 15.32
C ALA A 312 17.14 30.75 16.84
N ALA A 313 15.98 30.58 17.48
CA ALA A 313 15.86 30.29 18.91
C ALA A 313 16.42 28.90 19.26
N ASN A 314 16.09 27.88 18.46
CA ASN A 314 16.61 26.52 18.59
C ASN A 314 18.16 26.54 18.55
N LEU A 315 18.75 27.21 17.54
CA LEU A 315 20.21 27.34 17.44
C LEU A 315 20.82 28.03 18.65
N ALA A 316 20.19 29.10 19.14
CA ALA A 316 20.70 29.86 20.27
C ALA A 316 20.65 29.07 21.60
N ALA A 317 19.67 28.18 21.75
CA ALA A 317 19.52 27.32 22.93
C ALA A 317 20.54 26.17 22.96
N GLU A 318 20.93 25.67 21.79
CA GLU A 318 21.77 24.48 21.61
C GLU A 318 23.21 24.80 21.17
N ALA A 319 23.57 26.08 21.05
CA ALA A 319 24.89 26.51 20.59
C ALA A 319 26.03 25.93 21.47
N GLY A 320 27.04 25.35 20.80
CA GLY A 320 28.21 24.75 21.44
C GLY A 320 29.35 24.52 20.45
N THR A 321 30.35 23.72 20.82
CA THR A 321 31.33 23.18 19.85
C THR A 321 30.88 21.79 19.35
N PHE A 322 31.46 21.30 18.26
CA PHE A 322 31.24 19.92 17.80
C PHE A 322 31.46 18.88 18.92
N ASP A 323 32.58 18.99 19.65
CA ASP A 323 32.94 18.03 20.69
C ASP A 323 31.98 18.07 21.89
N ASP A 324 31.45 19.25 22.24
CA ASP A 324 30.42 19.41 23.28
C ASP A 324 29.11 18.70 22.87
N ALA A 325 28.65 18.94 21.64
CA ALA A 325 27.44 18.32 21.10
C ALA A 325 27.58 16.80 21.02
N ARG A 326 28.72 16.30 20.50
CA ARG A 326 29.02 14.87 20.44
C ARG A 326 29.03 14.23 21.82
N THR A 327 29.69 14.86 22.79
CA THR A 327 29.75 14.34 24.17
C THR A 327 28.35 14.28 24.78
N ALA A 328 27.52 15.29 24.55
CA ALA A 328 26.14 15.31 25.01
C ALA A 328 25.29 14.22 24.35
N ALA A 329 25.38 14.05 23.03
CA ALA A 329 24.64 13.03 22.28
C ALA A 329 25.00 11.61 22.75
N VAL A 330 26.30 11.31 22.89
CA VAL A 330 26.76 10.01 23.42
C VAL A 330 26.27 9.81 24.85
N GLY A 331 26.31 10.83 25.70
CA GLY A 331 25.79 10.77 27.06
C GLY A 331 24.29 10.47 27.13
N GLN A 332 23.49 11.06 26.23
CA GLN A 332 22.06 10.77 26.13
C GLN A 332 21.80 9.32 25.70
N TRP A 333 22.55 8.82 24.72
CA TRP A 333 22.44 7.43 24.28
C TRP A 333 22.86 6.43 25.35
N GLU A 334 23.98 6.66 26.04
CA GLU A 334 24.38 5.82 27.18
C GLU A 334 23.30 5.76 28.25
N SER A 335 22.69 6.91 28.59
CA SER A 335 21.59 6.96 29.55
C SER A 335 20.36 6.20 29.05
N ARG A 336 19.98 6.37 27.79
CA ARG A 336 18.77 5.76 27.21
C ARG A 336 18.93 4.26 27.04
N LEU A 337 20.04 3.80 26.47
CA LEU A 337 20.36 2.36 26.35
C LEU A 337 20.50 1.73 27.75
N GLY A 338 21.04 2.48 28.72
CA GLY A 338 21.19 2.06 30.11
C GLY A 338 19.89 1.80 30.86
N SER A 339 18.73 2.14 30.27
CA SER A 339 17.41 1.72 30.77
C SER A 339 17.24 0.19 30.72
N VAL A 340 17.97 -0.52 29.85
CA VAL A 340 17.95 -1.98 29.76
C VAL A 340 19.37 -2.51 29.81
N GLN A 341 19.71 -3.21 30.88
CA GLN A 341 21.06 -3.71 31.13
C GLN A 341 21.07 -5.23 31.08
N VAL A 342 21.65 -5.77 30.01
CA VAL A 342 21.99 -7.18 29.90
C VAL A 342 23.32 -7.42 30.61
N ALA A 343 23.39 -8.38 31.54
CA ALA A 343 24.63 -8.62 32.29
C ALA A 343 25.71 -9.33 31.44
N ARG A 344 25.27 -10.28 30.60
CA ARG A 344 26.12 -11.08 29.73
C ARG A 344 25.33 -11.68 28.55
N GLY A 345 26.01 -11.98 27.46
CA GLY A 345 25.37 -12.57 26.27
C GLY A 345 26.37 -12.91 25.18
N ASP A 346 25.93 -13.61 24.14
CA ASP A 346 26.70 -13.72 22.90
C ASP A 346 26.91 -12.33 22.30
N ARG A 347 28.11 -12.07 21.76
CA ARG A 347 28.46 -10.74 21.26
C ARG A 347 27.58 -10.28 20.09
N THR A 348 27.18 -11.20 19.20
CA THR A 348 26.31 -10.87 18.07
C THR A 348 24.89 -10.59 18.58
N ASP A 349 24.36 -11.41 19.50
CA ASP A 349 23.06 -11.17 20.14
C ASP A 349 23.01 -9.83 20.90
N LEU A 350 24.09 -9.48 21.62
CA LEU A 350 24.19 -8.18 22.30
C LEU A 350 24.18 -7.03 21.27
N ARG A 351 24.90 -7.18 20.16
CA ARG A 351 24.96 -6.15 19.12
C ARG A 351 23.61 -5.96 18.42
N THR A 352 22.93 -7.04 18.05
CA THR A 352 21.61 -6.96 17.42
C THR A 352 20.56 -6.40 18.39
N PHE A 353 20.60 -6.81 19.65
CA PHE A 353 19.71 -6.31 20.70
C PHE A 353 19.86 -4.81 20.93
N TYR A 354 21.07 -4.32 21.26
CA TYR A 354 21.26 -2.90 21.52
C TYR A 354 21.09 -2.03 20.27
N SER A 355 21.35 -2.55 19.08
CA SER A 355 21.05 -1.82 17.83
C SER A 355 19.55 -1.72 17.56
N SER A 356 18.78 -2.76 17.89
CA SER A 356 17.31 -2.71 17.83
C SER A 356 16.76 -1.74 18.88
N LEU A 357 17.29 -1.76 20.10
CA LEU A 357 16.92 -0.83 21.15
C LEU A 357 17.23 0.62 20.75
N TYR A 358 18.39 0.87 20.13
CA TYR A 358 18.75 2.17 19.56
C TYR A 358 17.71 2.65 18.53
N ARG A 359 17.37 1.82 17.54
CA ARG A 359 16.39 2.18 16.49
C ARG A 359 15.00 2.45 17.04
N SER A 360 14.60 1.72 18.09
CA SER A 360 13.33 1.92 18.80
C SER A 360 13.22 3.29 19.48
N PHE A 361 14.32 4.04 19.65
CA PHE A 361 14.31 5.39 20.22
C PHE A 361 14.58 6.50 19.19
N LEU A 362 14.58 6.20 17.90
CA LEU A 362 14.79 7.20 16.84
C LEU A 362 13.50 7.95 16.46
N ALA A 363 12.34 7.34 16.63
CA ALA A 363 11.05 7.90 16.21
C ALA A 363 9.91 7.46 17.16
N PRO A 364 8.77 8.19 17.20
CA PRO A 364 8.46 9.49 16.56
C PRO A 364 9.39 10.64 16.99
N ASN A 365 9.38 11.76 16.25
CA ASN A 365 10.31 12.88 16.48
C ASN A 365 9.60 14.11 17.05
N THR A 366 10.27 14.88 17.91
CA THR A 366 9.72 16.15 18.39
C THR A 366 9.45 17.11 17.22
N GLY A 367 8.27 17.73 17.23
CA GLY A 367 7.86 18.82 16.34
C GLY A 367 7.80 20.18 17.04
N THR A 368 8.20 20.23 18.32
CA THR A 368 8.13 21.42 19.17
C THR A 368 9.44 22.20 19.11
N ASP A 369 9.40 23.51 18.90
CA ASP A 369 10.57 24.38 19.05
C ASP A 369 10.87 24.63 20.54
N VAL A 370 12.08 25.10 20.87
CA VAL A 370 12.52 25.35 22.26
C VAL A 370 11.67 26.38 23.02
N ASP A 371 10.87 27.18 22.31
CA ASP A 371 9.94 28.15 22.88
C ASP A 371 8.53 27.58 23.14
N GLY A 372 8.34 26.28 22.87
CA GLY A 372 7.09 25.55 23.03
C GLY A 372 6.14 25.64 21.84
N ARG A 373 6.47 26.40 20.77
CA ARG A 373 5.60 26.48 19.59
C ARG A 373 5.76 25.25 18.69
N TYR A 374 4.69 24.86 18.03
CA TYR A 374 4.71 23.85 16.97
C TYR A 374 3.72 24.23 15.86
N ARG A 375 3.89 23.63 14.68
CA ARG A 375 2.97 23.77 13.55
C ARG A 375 1.93 22.65 13.61
N GLY A 376 0.66 23.01 13.77
CA GLY A 376 -0.45 22.07 13.79
C GLY A 376 -0.83 21.59 12.40
N TRP A 377 -1.71 20.59 12.35
CA TRP A 377 -2.19 20.00 11.10
C TRP A 377 -3.18 20.89 10.34
N ASP A 378 -3.81 21.84 11.04
CA ASP A 378 -4.53 22.99 10.46
C ASP A 378 -3.59 24.02 9.79
N GLN A 379 -2.28 23.76 9.80
CA GLN A 379 -1.21 24.66 9.36
C GLN A 379 -1.13 25.96 10.18
N GLU A 380 -1.75 26.02 11.36
CA GLU A 380 -1.61 27.16 12.29
C GLU A 380 -0.49 26.92 13.31
N VAL A 381 -0.06 27.99 13.97
CA VAL A 381 0.94 27.89 15.05
C VAL A 381 0.22 27.65 16.37
N HIS A 382 0.58 26.56 17.04
CA HIS A 382 0.10 26.19 18.36
C HIS A 382 1.22 26.27 19.39
N THR A 383 0.88 26.07 20.66
CA THR A 383 1.85 26.01 21.75
C THR A 383 1.59 24.76 22.58
N ALA A 384 2.61 23.96 22.82
CA ALA A 384 2.52 22.79 23.66
C ALA A 384 2.57 23.24 25.14
N ASP A 385 1.50 22.96 25.89
CA ASP A 385 1.36 23.34 27.30
C ASP A 385 1.39 22.08 28.17
N GLY A 386 2.50 21.89 28.90
CA GLY A 386 2.65 20.74 29.80
C GLY A 386 2.98 19.40 29.12
N PHE A 387 3.28 19.39 27.81
CA PHE A 387 3.71 18.21 27.05
C PHE A 387 4.64 18.62 25.90
N THR A 388 5.31 17.65 25.27
CA THR A 388 6.07 17.81 24.03
C THR A 388 5.24 17.33 22.84
N TYR A 389 5.07 18.15 21.81
CA TYR A 389 4.41 17.70 20.59
C TYR A 389 5.37 16.88 19.71
N TYR A 390 4.93 15.69 19.30
CA TYR A 390 5.62 14.76 18.41
C TYR A 390 4.93 14.64 17.05
N GLN A 391 5.68 14.22 16.03
CA GLN A 391 5.24 14.00 14.66
C GLN A 391 6.04 12.86 14.00
N ASN A 392 5.75 12.57 12.73
CA ASN A 392 6.28 11.43 11.97
C ASN A 392 5.76 10.08 12.52
N PHE A 393 4.47 9.82 12.31
CA PHE A 393 3.79 8.65 12.87
C PHE A 393 3.50 7.61 11.79
N SER A 394 3.98 6.39 11.98
CA SER A 394 3.69 5.21 11.14
C SER A 394 2.70 4.32 11.89
N LEU A 395 1.44 4.74 12.01
CA LEU A 395 0.54 4.17 13.03
C LEU A 395 0.16 2.73 12.70
N TRP A 396 0.05 2.36 11.42
CA TRP A 396 -0.21 0.98 11.02
C TRP A 396 0.83 0.05 11.65
N ASP A 397 2.11 0.36 11.55
CA ASP A 397 3.19 -0.47 12.11
C ASP A 397 3.27 -0.33 13.64
N THR A 398 3.35 0.90 14.12
CA THR A 398 3.78 1.21 15.48
C THR A 398 2.75 0.88 16.57
N TYR A 399 1.47 0.68 16.22
CA TYR A 399 0.47 0.22 17.21
C TYR A 399 0.73 -1.20 17.71
N ARG A 400 1.50 -2.01 16.97
CA ARG A 400 1.65 -3.45 17.24
C ARG A 400 2.66 -3.76 18.34
N THR A 401 3.78 -3.04 18.35
CA THR A 401 4.90 -3.33 19.28
C THR A 401 5.61 -2.07 19.78
N GLN A 402 5.83 -1.10 18.90
CA GLN A 402 6.64 0.09 19.21
C GLN A 402 6.00 0.93 20.33
N GLN A 403 4.70 1.22 20.25
CA GLN A 403 4.00 1.99 21.29
C GLN A 403 4.12 1.35 22.67
N GLN A 404 3.99 0.03 22.77
CA GLN A 404 4.03 -0.70 24.05
C GLN A 404 5.45 -0.81 24.61
N LEU A 405 6.46 -0.94 23.74
CA LEU A 405 7.86 -0.84 24.16
C LEU A 405 8.15 0.54 24.75
N LEU A 406 7.72 1.61 24.07
CA LEU A 406 7.93 2.98 24.52
C LEU A 406 7.15 3.28 25.80
N ALA A 407 5.94 2.75 25.97
CA ALA A 407 5.22 2.85 27.24
C ALA A 407 6.05 2.28 28.39
N LEU A 408 6.70 1.13 28.20
CA LEU A 408 7.51 0.48 29.23
C LEU A 408 8.83 1.22 29.53
N LEU A 409 9.52 1.75 28.50
CA LEU A 409 10.90 2.26 28.61
C LEU A 409 11.05 3.79 28.54
N ALA A 410 10.03 4.48 28.04
CA ALA A 410 9.96 5.93 27.83
C ALA A 410 8.51 6.44 28.05
N PRO A 411 7.89 6.18 29.21
CA PRO A 411 6.46 6.42 29.42
C PRO A 411 6.06 7.89 29.26
N GLN A 412 6.92 8.84 29.67
CA GLN A 412 6.62 10.26 29.50
C GLN A 412 6.57 10.65 28.01
N GLU A 413 7.56 10.23 27.23
CA GLU A 413 7.60 10.49 25.79
C GLU A 413 6.43 9.78 25.09
N SER A 414 6.09 8.55 25.52
CA SER A 414 4.95 7.81 24.98
C SER A 414 3.60 8.48 25.29
N ALA A 415 3.44 9.07 26.47
CA ALA A 415 2.27 9.89 26.83
C ALA A 415 2.16 11.15 25.97
N ASP A 416 3.26 11.87 25.81
CA ASP A 416 3.35 13.05 24.95
C ASP A 416 3.05 12.70 23.47
N MET A 417 3.53 11.56 22.97
CA MET A 417 3.23 11.04 21.63
C MET A 417 1.74 10.71 21.47
N ALA A 418 1.13 10.03 22.44
CA ALA A 418 -0.30 9.71 22.40
C ALA A 418 -1.16 10.98 22.41
N LEU A 419 -0.83 11.95 23.26
CA LEU A 419 -1.50 13.25 23.29
C LEU A 419 -1.29 14.02 21.97
N SER A 420 -0.12 13.91 21.35
CA SER A 420 0.14 14.53 20.04
C SER A 420 -0.80 14.00 18.96
N VAL A 421 -1.05 12.69 18.91
CA VAL A 421 -2.02 12.09 17.96
C VAL A 421 -3.45 12.58 18.23
N VAL A 422 -3.84 12.75 19.50
CA VAL A 422 -5.13 13.37 19.85
C VAL A 422 -5.19 14.82 19.31
N LYS A 423 -4.15 15.61 19.51
CA LYS A 423 -4.09 17.01 19.01
C LYS A 423 -4.07 17.08 17.48
N GLN A 424 -3.46 16.13 16.79
CA GLN A 424 -3.54 16.02 15.34
C GLN A 424 -4.97 15.79 14.87
N GLY A 425 -5.71 14.89 15.53
CA GLY A 425 -7.14 14.68 15.27
C GLY A 425 -7.98 15.94 15.46
N GLU A 426 -7.76 16.65 16.59
CA GLU A 426 -8.50 17.88 16.91
C GLU A 426 -8.21 19.02 15.92
N GLN A 427 -6.94 19.20 15.54
CA GLN A 427 -6.49 20.32 14.70
C GLN A 427 -6.72 20.03 13.21
N GLY A 428 -6.41 18.83 12.75
CA GLY A 428 -6.64 18.41 11.36
C GLY A 428 -8.11 18.17 11.04
N GLY A 429 -8.94 17.94 12.05
CA GLY A 429 -10.38 17.66 11.91
C GLY A 429 -10.71 16.17 11.70
N TRP A 430 -9.70 15.33 11.50
CA TRP A 430 -9.80 13.86 11.49
C TRP A 430 -8.48 13.23 11.97
N LEU A 431 -8.55 11.99 12.46
CA LEU A 431 -7.36 11.28 12.93
C LEU A 431 -6.47 10.78 11.77
N PRO A 432 -5.14 10.84 11.94
CA PRO A 432 -4.21 10.41 10.91
C PRO A 432 -4.04 8.90 10.84
N ARG A 433 -3.52 8.42 9.71
CA ARG A 433 -3.00 7.05 9.57
C ARG A 433 -1.48 7.03 9.53
N TRP A 434 -0.90 7.90 8.70
CA TRP A 434 0.54 8.02 8.57
C TRP A 434 0.91 9.45 8.26
N GLY A 435 1.53 10.11 9.24
CA GLY A 435 1.87 11.52 9.18
C GLY A 435 3.35 11.76 8.94
N TYR A 436 3.69 12.73 8.09
CA TYR A 436 5.06 13.25 7.98
C TYR A 436 5.10 14.77 8.05
N GLY A 437 5.90 15.27 8.99
CA GLY A 437 5.80 16.66 9.40
C GLY A 437 4.38 16.95 9.87
N THR A 438 3.72 17.88 9.19
CA THR A 438 2.42 18.44 9.59
C THR A 438 1.29 18.09 8.63
N VAL A 439 1.43 16.98 7.89
CA VAL A 439 0.46 16.54 6.88
C VAL A 439 0.24 15.03 6.90
N GLU A 440 -0.96 14.62 6.49
CA GLU A 440 -1.35 13.23 6.24
C GLU A 440 -0.79 12.70 4.92
N THR A 441 -0.52 11.40 4.86
CA THR A 441 -0.12 10.69 3.64
C THR A 441 -1.13 9.62 3.18
N ASN A 442 -2.06 9.24 4.06
CA ASN A 442 -3.07 8.18 3.95
C ASN A 442 -2.51 6.78 3.68
N ILE A 443 -1.23 6.60 3.99
CA ILE A 443 -0.58 5.30 4.07
C ILE A 443 -0.88 4.75 5.49
N MET A 444 -1.07 3.48 5.80
CA MET A 444 -1.54 2.37 4.97
C MET A 444 -3.10 2.27 5.04
N THR A 445 -3.67 1.06 5.13
CA THR A 445 -5.12 0.79 5.24
C THR A 445 -5.64 0.73 6.68
N GLY A 446 -6.97 0.63 6.82
CA GLY A 446 -7.62 0.24 8.07
C GLY A 446 -7.80 1.38 9.07
N ASP A 447 -7.89 1.02 10.36
CA ASP A 447 -7.97 1.95 11.48
C ASP A 447 -6.89 1.63 12.52
N PRO A 448 -5.63 2.02 12.25
CA PRO A 448 -4.53 1.73 13.16
C PRO A 448 -4.44 2.70 14.35
N VAL A 449 -5.04 3.88 14.23
CA VAL A 449 -5.00 4.91 15.28
C VAL A 449 -5.82 4.52 16.50
N THR A 450 -6.93 3.80 16.31
CA THR A 450 -7.76 3.32 17.41
C THR A 450 -7.03 2.36 18.36
N PRO A 451 -6.46 1.22 17.91
CA PRO A 451 -5.70 0.36 18.81
C PRO A 451 -4.46 1.06 19.41
N PHE A 452 -3.84 2.03 18.72
CA PHE A 452 -2.75 2.83 19.27
C PHE A 452 -3.20 3.67 20.48
N LEU A 453 -4.23 4.51 20.34
CA LEU A 453 -4.70 5.39 21.41
C LEU A 453 -5.38 4.61 22.54
N VAL A 454 -6.09 3.51 22.23
CA VAL A 454 -6.67 2.65 23.26
C VAL A 454 -5.56 1.94 24.05
N SER A 455 -4.45 1.52 23.42
CA SER A 455 -3.29 1.00 24.15
C SER A 455 -2.76 2.04 25.13
N ALA A 456 -2.53 3.26 24.66
CA ALA A 456 -2.04 4.36 25.49
C ALA A 456 -2.98 4.66 26.67
N TRP A 457 -4.30 4.69 26.45
CA TRP A 457 -5.29 4.82 27.51
C TRP A 457 -5.21 3.66 28.51
N SER A 458 -5.16 2.41 28.03
CA SER A 458 -5.13 1.21 28.89
C SER A 458 -3.88 1.14 29.78
N GLN A 459 -2.78 1.77 29.33
CA GLN A 459 -1.51 1.89 30.04
C GLN A 459 -1.41 3.15 30.90
N GLY A 460 -2.47 3.97 30.95
CA GLY A 460 -2.53 5.20 31.77
C GLY A 460 -1.81 6.41 31.18
N LEU A 461 -1.38 6.36 29.92
CA LEU A 461 -0.62 7.42 29.26
C LEU A 461 -1.46 8.64 28.86
N LEU A 462 -2.78 8.52 28.88
CA LEU A 462 -3.73 9.58 28.54
C LEU A 462 -4.47 10.13 29.78
N GLU A 463 -3.90 9.98 30.98
CA GLU A 463 -4.53 10.48 32.21
C GLU A 463 -4.85 11.98 32.09
N GLY A 464 -6.14 12.34 32.22
CA GLY A 464 -6.64 13.71 32.09
C GLY A 464 -7.03 14.13 30.68
N HIS A 465 -6.81 13.29 29.67
CA HIS A 465 -7.13 13.52 28.25
C HIS A 465 -8.05 12.43 27.65
N GLU A 466 -8.64 11.59 28.50
CA GLU A 466 -9.41 10.42 28.05
C GLU A 466 -10.66 10.81 27.25
N ASP A 467 -11.37 11.88 27.68
CA ASP A 467 -12.55 12.39 26.98
C ASP A 467 -12.19 12.96 25.60
N GLU A 468 -11.05 13.64 25.48
CA GLU A 468 -10.53 14.20 24.21
C GLU A 468 -10.19 13.06 23.25
N ALA A 469 -9.45 12.06 23.73
CA ALA A 469 -9.09 10.88 22.96
C ALA A 469 -10.34 10.08 22.53
N TYR A 470 -11.30 9.84 23.43
CA TYR A 470 -12.52 9.12 23.10
C TYR A 470 -13.33 9.84 22.02
N ALA A 471 -13.42 11.18 22.07
CA ALA A 471 -14.18 11.95 21.11
C ALA A 471 -13.67 11.80 19.67
N VAL A 472 -12.34 11.90 19.46
CA VAL A 472 -11.74 11.74 18.13
C VAL A 472 -11.81 10.30 17.63
N LEU A 473 -11.67 9.31 18.53
CA LEU A 473 -11.83 7.89 18.20
C LEU A 473 -13.27 7.54 17.81
N GLN A 474 -14.25 8.02 18.57
CA GLN A 474 -15.67 7.84 18.26
C GLN A 474 -16.01 8.48 16.91
N GLN A 475 -15.50 9.68 16.63
CA GLN A 475 -15.67 10.34 15.33
C GLN A 475 -15.14 9.46 14.19
N ASN A 476 -13.93 8.91 14.34
CA ASN A 476 -13.33 8.04 13.33
C ASN A 476 -14.11 6.73 13.12
N ALA A 477 -14.56 6.10 14.22
CA ALA A 477 -15.27 4.83 14.17
C ALA A 477 -16.69 4.93 13.60
N ASP A 478 -17.38 6.06 13.80
CA ASP A 478 -18.78 6.23 13.42
C ASP A 478 -19.03 7.09 12.19
N GLY A 479 -18.00 7.77 11.67
CA GLY A 479 -18.14 8.70 10.55
C GLY A 479 -17.19 8.41 9.40
N VAL A 480 -17.26 9.31 8.42
CA VAL A 480 -16.29 9.45 7.33
C VAL A 480 -15.82 10.90 7.28
N PRO A 481 -14.55 11.16 6.93
CA PRO A 481 -14.07 12.53 6.77
C PRO A 481 -14.88 13.31 5.73
N PRO A 482 -15.04 14.63 5.88
CA PRO A 482 -15.60 15.48 4.83
C PRO A 482 -14.89 15.30 3.48
N ALA A 483 -15.62 15.54 2.40
CA ALA A 483 -15.10 15.38 1.03
C ALA A 483 -13.89 16.29 0.72
N ASP A 484 -13.78 17.42 1.42
CA ASP A 484 -12.69 18.39 1.30
C ASP A 484 -11.57 18.20 2.33
N SER A 485 -11.68 17.25 3.26
CA SER A 485 -10.56 16.87 4.14
C SER A 485 -9.50 16.09 3.33
N PRO A 486 -8.20 16.20 3.68
CA PRO A 486 -7.16 15.38 3.07
C PRO A 486 -7.15 13.93 3.56
N ASP A 487 -7.75 13.63 4.71
CA ASP A 487 -7.68 12.34 5.41
C ASP A 487 -8.65 11.30 4.84
N ASN A 488 -8.22 10.05 4.70
CA ASN A 488 -9.09 8.94 4.30
C ASN A 488 -9.99 8.45 5.44
N GLY A 489 -9.58 8.60 6.71
CA GLY A 489 -10.34 8.13 7.86
C GLY A 489 -10.60 6.63 7.78
N ARG A 490 -11.84 6.18 7.94
CA ARG A 490 -12.27 4.84 7.50
C ARG A 490 -12.99 4.97 6.15
N ALA A 491 -12.27 4.76 5.04
CA ALA A 491 -12.76 5.15 3.72
C ALA A 491 -14.06 4.43 3.31
N ALA A 492 -14.22 3.17 3.74
CA ALA A 492 -15.38 2.33 3.42
C ALA A 492 -16.37 2.19 4.60
N ASN A 493 -16.36 3.13 5.56
CA ASN A 493 -17.10 2.96 6.81
C ASN A 493 -18.60 2.80 6.59
N GLU A 494 -19.20 3.51 5.61
CA GLU A 494 -20.63 3.39 5.33
C GLU A 494 -21.05 1.96 4.96
N ASP A 495 -20.26 1.29 4.11
CA ASP A 495 -20.51 -0.11 3.73
C ASP A 495 -20.20 -1.06 4.88
N TYR A 496 -19.11 -0.84 5.61
CA TYR A 496 -18.76 -1.65 6.79
C TYR A 496 -19.84 -1.60 7.88
N LEU A 497 -20.37 -0.41 8.18
CA LEU A 497 -21.43 -0.23 9.17
C LEU A 497 -22.76 -0.86 8.73
N ARG A 498 -23.05 -0.86 7.43
CA ARG A 498 -24.28 -1.43 6.86
C ARG A 498 -24.21 -2.95 6.75
N ASP A 499 -23.12 -3.47 6.19
CA ASP A 499 -23.01 -4.85 5.72
C ASP A 499 -22.07 -5.70 6.58
N GLY A 500 -21.29 -5.09 7.46
CA GLY A 500 -20.33 -5.76 8.35
C GLY A 500 -19.00 -6.14 7.72
N PHE A 501 -18.69 -5.64 6.52
CA PHE A 501 -17.40 -5.80 5.86
C PHE A 501 -17.14 -4.63 4.91
N VAL A 502 -15.85 -4.42 4.62
CA VAL A 502 -15.40 -3.53 3.54
C VAL A 502 -15.43 -4.32 2.22
N PRO A 503 -16.18 -3.88 1.20
CA PRO A 503 -16.19 -4.57 -0.08
C PRO A 503 -14.85 -4.40 -0.82
N TYR A 504 -14.41 -5.45 -1.49
CA TYR A 504 -13.24 -5.44 -2.36
C TYR A 504 -13.62 -4.93 -3.75
N GLU A 505 -13.17 -3.72 -4.04
CA GLU A 505 -13.33 -3.02 -5.30
C GLU A 505 -11.96 -2.50 -5.76
N PRO A 506 -11.16 -3.31 -6.48
CA PRO A 506 -9.78 -2.97 -6.84
C PRO A 506 -9.67 -1.75 -7.77
N SER A 507 -10.73 -1.41 -8.48
CA SER A 507 -10.81 -0.21 -9.33
C SER A 507 -11.29 1.04 -8.60
N ALA A 508 -11.70 0.93 -7.34
CA ALA A 508 -12.11 2.07 -6.54
C ALA A 508 -10.93 3.03 -6.36
N THR A 509 -11.21 4.32 -6.45
CA THR A 509 -10.22 5.39 -6.30
C THR A 509 -10.71 6.39 -5.27
N GLY A 510 -9.79 6.89 -4.44
CA GLY A 510 -10.09 7.81 -3.35
C GLY A 510 -9.08 8.95 -3.27
N LYS A 511 -8.87 9.48 -2.07
CA LYS A 511 -7.82 10.48 -1.81
C LYS A 511 -6.44 9.83 -2.02
N PRO A 512 -5.38 10.61 -2.33
CA PRO A 512 -4.02 10.07 -2.45
C PRO A 512 -3.63 9.26 -1.22
N GLY A 513 -2.85 8.18 -1.43
CA GLY A 513 -2.51 7.17 -0.44
C GLY A 513 -3.23 5.85 -0.68
N ASP A 514 -3.36 5.02 0.36
CA ASP A 514 -4.00 3.71 0.26
C ASP A 514 -5.49 3.81 0.56
N TYR A 515 -6.28 3.06 -0.21
CA TYR A 515 -7.73 3.14 -0.17
C TYR A 515 -8.35 1.79 0.21
N ASP A 516 -9.14 1.76 1.28
CA ASP A 516 -9.55 0.50 1.92
C ASP A 516 -10.38 -0.42 1.01
N TYR A 517 -11.13 0.14 0.05
CA TYR A 517 -11.87 -0.65 -0.94
C TYR A 517 -10.95 -1.54 -1.78
N GLN A 518 -9.67 -1.17 -1.96
CA GLN A 518 -8.69 -1.98 -2.69
C GLN A 518 -8.16 -3.15 -1.83
N HIS A 519 -8.47 -3.17 -0.52
CA HIS A 519 -7.96 -4.13 0.46
C HIS A 519 -9.07 -4.60 1.43
N GLY A 520 -10.28 -4.81 0.92
CA GLY A 520 -11.47 -5.01 1.76
C GLY A 520 -11.39 -6.19 2.75
N GLY A 521 -10.62 -7.23 2.45
CA GLY A 521 -10.37 -8.34 3.38
C GLY A 521 -9.60 -7.89 4.63
N SER A 522 -8.41 -7.31 4.45
CA SER A 522 -7.60 -6.81 5.56
C SER A 522 -8.26 -5.62 6.27
N ALA A 523 -8.86 -4.68 5.54
CA ALA A 523 -9.55 -3.53 6.14
C ALA A 523 -10.71 -3.96 7.05
N THR A 524 -11.46 -5.01 6.68
CA THR A 524 -12.52 -5.56 7.54
C THR A 524 -11.96 -6.10 8.86
N LEU A 525 -10.83 -6.81 8.82
CA LEU A 525 -10.18 -7.37 10.00
C LEU A 525 -9.65 -6.25 10.91
N GLU A 526 -9.01 -5.24 10.33
CA GLU A 526 -8.45 -4.10 11.06
C GLU A 526 -9.52 -3.21 11.69
N TYR A 527 -10.63 -2.94 10.99
CA TYR A 527 -11.77 -2.22 11.58
C TYR A 527 -12.43 -3.01 12.71
N ALA A 528 -12.57 -4.34 12.56
CA ALA A 528 -13.12 -5.18 13.61
C ALA A 528 -12.22 -5.20 14.85
N ALA A 529 -10.91 -5.31 14.69
CA ALA A 529 -9.96 -5.20 15.79
C ALA A 529 -10.04 -3.82 16.46
N ALA A 530 -10.08 -2.73 15.68
CA ALA A 530 -10.22 -1.37 16.18
C ALA A 530 -11.51 -1.15 16.98
N ASP A 531 -12.66 -1.57 16.44
CA ASP A 531 -13.95 -1.46 17.15
C ASP A 531 -13.95 -2.28 18.45
N ALA A 532 -13.39 -3.49 18.42
CA ALA A 532 -13.25 -4.28 19.64
C ALA A 532 -12.41 -3.55 20.69
N MET A 533 -11.27 -2.97 20.32
CA MET A 533 -10.44 -2.22 21.27
C MET A 533 -11.15 -0.97 21.79
N LEU A 534 -11.80 -0.19 20.92
CA LEU A 534 -12.59 0.98 21.33
C LEU A 534 -13.71 0.61 22.30
N SER A 535 -14.29 -0.59 22.18
CA SER A 535 -15.30 -1.08 23.13
C SER A 535 -14.78 -1.17 24.57
N THR A 536 -13.50 -1.50 24.76
CA THR A 536 -12.86 -1.60 26.07
C THR A 536 -12.71 -0.22 26.71
N MET A 537 -12.29 0.78 25.93
CA MET A 537 -12.19 2.18 26.37
C MET A 537 -13.57 2.76 26.67
N ALA A 538 -14.54 2.57 25.76
CA ALA A 538 -15.92 3.00 25.95
C ALA A 538 -16.49 2.44 27.27
N ARG A 539 -16.23 1.16 27.57
CA ARG A 539 -16.65 0.54 28.84
C ARG A 539 -15.96 1.18 30.04
N GLY A 540 -14.64 1.36 29.96
CA GLY A 540 -13.83 1.95 31.03
C GLY A 540 -14.24 3.39 31.37
N LEU A 541 -14.71 4.15 30.38
CA LEU A 541 -15.18 5.53 30.53
C LEU A 541 -16.70 5.64 30.83
N GLY A 542 -17.42 4.51 30.87
CA GLY A 542 -18.85 4.49 31.20
C GLY A 542 -19.81 4.75 30.03
N HIS A 543 -19.32 4.66 28.78
CA HIS A 543 -20.12 4.69 27.56
C HIS A 543 -20.67 3.30 27.21
N ASP A 544 -21.47 2.71 28.11
CA ASP A 544 -21.91 1.30 28.01
C ASP A 544 -22.59 0.93 26.69
N ALA A 545 -23.44 1.82 26.15
CA ALA A 545 -24.14 1.57 24.89
C ALA A 545 -23.21 1.58 23.67
N ASP A 546 -22.19 2.45 23.70
CA ASP A 546 -21.14 2.46 22.68
C ASP A 546 -20.26 1.22 22.81
N ALA A 547 -19.91 0.85 24.04
CA ALA A 547 -19.15 -0.36 24.32
C ALA A 547 -19.85 -1.63 23.79
N ASP A 548 -21.15 -1.80 24.06
CA ASP A 548 -21.92 -2.93 23.51
C ASP A 548 -21.94 -2.93 21.98
N ARG A 549 -22.13 -1.75 21.37
CA ARG A 549 -22.18 -1.58 19.91
C ARG A 549 -20.84 -1.89 19.26
N TYR A 550 -19.73 -1.36 19.77
CA TYR A 550 -18.40 -1.59 19.24
C TYR A 550 -17.92 -3.01 19.51
N ALA A 551 -18.24 -3.62 20.65
CA ALA A 551 -17.93 -5.02 20.93
C ALA A 551 -18.62 -5.96 19.93
N ALA A 552 -19.86 -5.63 19.57
CA ALA A 552 -20.60 -6.32 18.53
C ALA A 552 -19.90 -6.16 17.17
N ARG A 553 -19.58 -4.92 16.74
CA ARG A 553 -18.83 -4.69 15.48
C ARG A 553 -17.45 -5.38 15.47
N GLY A 554 -16.85 -5.59 16.64
CA GLY A 554 -15.61 -6.37 16.79
C GLY A 554 -15.69 -7.82 16.28
N GLN A 555 -16.91 -8.37 16.16
CA GLN A 555 -17.16 -9.70 15.60
C GLN A 555 -17.33 -9.70 14.07
N ASN A 556 -17.23 -8.55 13.41
CA ASN A 556 -17.37 -8.44 11.97
C ASN A 556 -16.30 -9.21 11.18
N TYR A 557 -15.19 -9.64 11.79
CA TYR A 557 -14.23 -10.56 11.15
C TYR A 557 -14.91 -11.86 10.65
N LEU A 558 -16.00 -12.29 11.30
CA LEU A 558 -16.79 -13.46 10.90
C LEU A 558 -17.52 -13.25 9.56
N SER A 559 -17.76 -12.01 9.14
CA SER A 559 -18.48 -11.71 7.89
C SER A 559 -17.66 -12.01 6.63
N VAL A 560 -16.33 -12.15 6.78
CA VAL A 560 -15.38 -12.49 5.72
C VAL A 560 -14.71 -13.84 5.94
N LEU A 561 -15.07 -14.60 6.99
CA LEU A 561 -14.62 -15.97 7.18
C LEU A 561 -15.44 -16.92 6.29
N ASP A 562 -14.84 -17.47 5.24
CA ASP A 562 -15.51 -18.40 4.33
C ASP A 562 -15.49 -19.82 4.92
N PRO A 563 -16.65 -20.40 5.29
CA PRO A 563 -16.71 -21.75 5.87
C PRO A 563 -16.29 -22.87 4.91
N ARG A 564 -16.18 -22.60 3.59
CA ARG A 564 -15.72 -23.58 2.61
C ARG A 564 -14.20 -23.76 2.63
N THR A 565 -13.47 -22.71 2.99
CA THR A 565 -12.00 -22.70 3.04
C THR A 565 -11.47 -22.61 4.48
N ASN A 566 -12.34 -22.30 5.44
CA ASN A 566 -11.99 -21.90 6.81
C ASN A 566 -10.94 -20.78 6.81
N ALA A 567 -10.97 -19.88 5.83
CA ALA A 567 -10.02 -18.78 5.70
C ALA A 567 -10.75 -17.48 5.43
N PHE A 568 -10.13 -16.36 5.76
CA PHE A 568 -10.69 -15.06 5.42
C PHE A 568 -10.66 -14.88 3.90
N ARG A 569 -11.75 -14.41 3.32
CA ARG A 569 -11.85 -14.10 1.90
C ARG A 569 -12.56 -12.79 1.70
N ALA A 570 -12.00 -11.95 0.84
CA ALA A 570 -12.63 -10.71 0.43
C ALA A 570 -14.02 -10.96 -0.14
N ARG A 571 -14.93 -10.03 0.10
CA ARG A 571 -16.28 -10.01 -0.45
C ARG A 571 -16.46 -8.76 -1.27
N ASP A 572 -17.22 -8.82 -2.35
CA ASP A 572 -17.50 -7.65 -3.16
C ASP A 572 -18.71 -6.84 -2.68
N SER A 573 -19.07 -5.76 -3.39
CA SER A 573 -20.25 -4.93 -3.08
C SER A 573 -21.59 -5.64 -3.27
N GLN A 574 -21.63 -6.82 -3.90
CA GLN A 574 -22.81 -7.67 -3.88
C GLN A 574 -22.87 -8.56 -2.63
N GLY A 575 -21.78 -8.64 -1.86
CA GLY A 575 -21.61 -9.50 -0.71
C GLY A 575 -21.19 -10.91 -1.07
N LEU A 576 -20.70 -11.16 -2.29
CA LEU A 576 -20.22 -12.48 -2.69
C LEU A 576 -18.73 -12.61 -2.40
N PHE A 577 -18.28 -13.79 -1.96
CA PHE A 577 -16.85 -14.08 -1.83
C PHE A 577 -16.16 -14.08 -3.19
N VAL A 578 -15.02 -13.40 -3.30
CA VAL A 578 -14.28 -13.22 -4.55
C VAL A 578 -12.82 -13.69 -4.42
N GLY A 579 -12.13 -13.78 -5.57
CA GLY A 579 -10.75 -14.22 -5.65
C GLY A 579 -10.53 -15.72 -5.46
N ASP A 580 -9.27 -16.14 -5.49
CA ASP A 580 -8.86 -17.53 -5.32
C ASP A 580 -9.26 -18.06 -3.92
N PRO A 581 -9.83 -19.27 -3.79
CA PRO A 581 -10.09 -19.90 -2.50
C PRO A 581 -8.82 -20.37 -1.77
N ASP A 582 -7.67 -20.50 -2.45
CA ASP A 582 -6.37 -20.76 -1.82
C ASP A 582 -5.97 -19.55 -0.96
N PRO A 583 -5.82 -19.71 0.37
CA PRO A 583 -5.42 -18.62 1.25
C PRO A 583 -4.07 -17.98 0.92
N ALA A 584 -3.19 -18.67 0.18
CA ALA A 584 -1.92 -18.12 -0.29
C ALA A 584 -2.05 -17.24 -1.55
N GLN A 585 -3.16 -17.33 -2.28
CA GLN A 585 -3.43 -16.59 -3.54
C GLN A 585 -4.67 -15.70 -3.46
N SER A 586 -5.28 -15.60 -2.29
CA SER A 586 -6.47 -14.80 -2.04
C SER A 586 -6.25 -13.32 -2.33
N VAL A 587 -7.30 -12.63 -2.82
CA VAL A 587 -7.26 -11.18 -3.10
C VAL A 587 -7.78 -10.35 -1.93
N GLY A 588 -7.51 -9.04 -1.96
CA GLY A 588 -8.08 -8.06 -1.02
C GLY A 588 -7.39 -7.99 0.34
N PHE A 589 -6.13 -8.41 0.44
CA PHE A 589 -5.28 -8.26 1.63
C PHE A 589 -4.13 -7.32 1.32
N HIS A 590 -3.86 -6.36 2.21
CA HIS A 590 -2.79 -5.40 2.05
C HIS A 590 -1.45 -5.99 2.52
N GLU A 591 -0.43 -5.93 1.66
CA GLU A 591 0.93 -6.40 1.95
C GLU A 591 0.98 -7.87 2.40
N GLY A 592 0.03 -8.73 2.03
CA GLY A 592 0.03 -10.11 2.51
C GLY A 592 -1.08 -10.97 1.94
N THR A 593 -1.26 -12.15 2.52
CA THR A 593 -2.24 -13.14 2.09
C THR A 593 -3.26 -13.44 3.18
N SER A 594 -4.36 -14.13 2.83
CA SER A 594 -5.34 -14.62 3.82
C SER A 594 -4.69 -15.55 4.85
N ALA A 595 -3.71 -16.37 4.44
CA ALA A 595 -2.98 -17.24 5.37
C ALA A 595 -2.23 -16.44 6.45
N GLN A 596 -1.66 -15.30 6.08
CA GLN A 596 -0.93 -14.42 6.98
C GLN A 596 -1.87 -13.59 7.88
N TYR A 597 -2.95 -13.06 7.31
CA TYR A 597 -3.98 -12.33 8.07
C TYR A 597 -4.89 -13.22 8.92
N GLN A 598 -4.79 -14.55 8.77
CA GLN A 598 -5.59 -15.52 9.53
C GLN A 598 -5.54 -15.29 11.05
N TRP A 599 -4.42 -14.74 11.53
CA TRP A 599 -4.13 -14.57 12.95
C TRP A 599 -4.43 -13.15 13.47
N LEU A 600 -4.88 -12.23 12.60
CA LEU A 600 -5.25 -10.86 12.98
C LEU A 600 -6.68 -10.79 13.54
N VAL A 601 -6.92 -11.53 14.63
CA VAL A 601 -8.16 -11.47 15.44
C VAL A 601 -7.80 -11.36 16.92
N PRO A 602 -6.99 -10.37 17.32
CA PRO A 602 -6.48 -10.27 18.68
C PRO A 602 -7.60 -10.08 19.73
N GLN A 603 -8.77 -9.58 19.30
CA GLN A 603 -9.93 -9.41 20.16
C GLN A 603 -10.58 -10.72 20.62
N ASP A 604 -10.57 -11.78 19.79
CA ASP A 604 -11.31 -13.02 20.04
C ASP A 604 -10.61 -14.26 19.44
N VAL A 605 -9.37 -14.51 19.86
CA VAL A 605 -8.62 -15.71 19.45
C VAL A 605 -9.36 -17.01 19.81
N PRO A 606 -10.00 -17.18 20.99
CA PRO A 606 -10.81 -18.38 21.26
C PRO A 606 -11.98 -18.56 20.28
N GLY A 607 -12.72 -17.50 19.95
CA GLY A 607 -13.78 -17.55 18.96
C GLY A 607 -13.25 -17.99 17.59
N LEU A 608 -12.08 -17.48 17.17
CA LEU A 608 -11.42 -17.95 15.96
C LEU A 608 -11.04 -19.45 16.04
N VAL A 609 -10.44 -19.89 17.16
CA VAL A 609 -10.06 -21.30 17.39
C VAL A 609 -11.27 -22.22 17.22
N ASP A 610 -12.40 -21.86 17.81
CA ASP A 610 -13.64 -22.63 17.70
C ASP A 610 -14.11 -22.73 16.23
N ARG A 611 -14.06 -21.63 15.48
CA ARG A 611 -14.42 -21.61 14.04
C ARG A 611 -13.46 -22.40 13.16
N LEU A 612 -12.20 -22.52 13.56
CA LEU A 612 -11.19 -23.32 12.84
C LEU A 612 -11.26 -24.83 13.16
N GLY A 613 -12.24 -25.27 13.95
CA GLY A 613 -12.43 -26.67 14.32
C GLY A 613 -11.80 -27.07 15.65
N GLY A 614 -11.47 -26.08 16.49
CA GLY A 614 -10.92 -26.27 17.83
C GLY A 614 -9.39 -26.38 17.86
N VAL A 615 -8.86 -26.51 19.08
CA VAL A 615 -7.43 -26.42 19.41
C VAL A 615 -6.52 -27.29 18.52
N ASP A 616 -6.88 -28.55 18.28
CA ASP A 616 -6.03 -29.47 17.50
C ASP A 616 -5.93 -29.04 16.02
N ALA A 617 -7.05 -28.62 15.42
CA ALA A 617 -7.09 -28.16 14.03
C ALA A 617 -6.34 -26.83 13.86
N THR A 618 -6.50 -25.90 14.81
CA THR A 618 -5.73 -24.65 14.82
C THR A 618 -4.24 -24.92 14.96
N ASN A 619 -3.81 -25.81 15.85
CA ASN A 619 -2.39 -26.15 16.03
C ASN A 619 -1.79 -26.78 14.77
N GLN A 620 -2.51 -27.68 14.09
CA GLN A 620 -2.04 -28.22 12.80
C GLN A 620 -1.86 -27.11 11.77
N ARG A 621 -2.80 -26.16 11.71
CA ARG A 621 -2.71 -25.05 10.77
C ARG A 621 -1.55 -24.09 11.08
N LEU A 622 -1.31 -23.80 12.36
CA LEU A 622 -0.13 -23.04 12.78
C LEU A 622 1.16 -23.80 12.44
N ASP A 623 1.20 -25.12 12.67
CA ASP A 623 2.36 -25.95 12.32
C ASP A 623 2.66 -25.92 10.82
N ASP A 624 1.62 -25.99 9.98
CA ASP A 624 1.76 -25.87 8.53
C ASP A 624 2.23 -24.45 8.13
N PHE A 625 1.64 -23.41 8.74
CA PHE A 625 1.98 -22.00 8.49
C PHE A 625 3.44 -21.67 8.85
N PHE A 626 3.94 -22.20 9.97
CA PHE A 626 5.32 -22.04 10.41
C PHE A 626 6.28 -23.06 9.81
N VAL A 627 5.80 -23.99 8.97
CA VAL A 627 6.55 -25.15 8.47
C VAL A 627 7.34 -25.84 9.60
N TYR A 628 6.64 -26.10 10.71
CA TYR A 628 7.22 -26.41 12.02
C TYR A 628 8.13 -27.65 12.01
N ASP A 629 7.82 -28.66 11.18
CA ASP A 629 8.67 -29.84 10.99
C ASP A 629 10.04 -29.54 10.37
N GLU A 630 10.15 -28.51 9.52
CA GLU A 630 11.44 -28.04 9.00
C GLU A 630 12.13 -27.11 10.00
N LEU A 631 11.35 -26.25 10.68
CA LEU A 631 11.84 -25.38 11.75
C LEU A 631 12.59 -26.17 12.83
N LEU A 632 12.04 -27.29 13.29
CA LEU A 632 12.67 -28.12 14.31
C LEU A 632 13.98 -28.78 13.86
N LYS A 633 14.17 -28.97 12.54
CA LYS A 633 15.39 -29.56 11.98
C LYS A 633 16.50 -28.52 11.85
N ASP A 634 16.15 -27.33 11.38
CA ASP A 634 17.08 -26.23 11.13
C ASP A 634 16.34 -24.88 11.23
N PRO A 635 16.29 -24.27 12.43
CA PRO A 635 15.55 -23.03 12.67
C PRO A 635 16.05 -21.87 11.79
N GLN A 636 17.37 -21.68 11.71
CA GLN A 636 17.98 -20.58 10.97
C GLN A 636 17.72 -20.73 9.48
N LYS A 637 17.93 -21.92 8.93
CA LYS A 637 17.66 -22.17 7.51
C LYS A 637 16.19 -22.02 7.15
N THR A 638 15.29 -22.47 8.04
CA THR A 638 13.85 -22.29 7.83
C THR A 638 13.50 -20.81 7.75
N ALA A 639 14.02 -19.99 8.68
CA ALA A 639 13.81 -18.56 8.67
C ALA A 639 14.34 -17.91 7.38
N THR A 640 15.56 -18.24 6.93
CA THR A 640 16.24 -17.57 5.81
C THR A 640 15.97 -18.14 4.43
N GLU A 641 15.37 -19.32 4.30
CA GLU A 641 15.07 -19.93 2.99
C GLU A 641 13.57 -20.19 2.75
N LEU A 642 12.78 -20.43 3.82
CA LEU A 642 11.37 -20.79 3.70
C LEU A 642 10.42 -19.66 4.12
N TRP A 643 10.75 -18.89 5.15
CA TRP A 643 9.95 -17.75 5.59
C TRP A 643 10.31 -16.47 4.83
N VAL A 644 11.60 -16.13 4.83
CA VAL A 644 12.14 -14.92 4.20
C VAL A 644 13.10 -15.33 3.10
N ASN A 645 12.64 -15.36 1.85
CA ASN A 645 13.47 -15.68 0.68
C ASN A 645 13.64 -14.49 -0.30
N GLY A 646 13.42 -13.29 0.22
CA GLY A 646 13.56 -11.98 -0.42
C GLY A 646 12.79 -10.93 0.39
N THR A 647 13.21 -9.66 0.31
CA THR A 647 12.66 -8.56 1.13
C THR A 647 11.13 -8.50 1.10
N TYR A 648 10.55 -8.48 -0.11
CA TYR A 648 9.10 -8.42 -0.33
C TYR A 648 8.48 -9.77 -0.66
N SER A 649 9.11 -10.87 -0.21
CA SER A 649 8.67 -12.22 -0.59
C SER A 649 7.34 -12.63 0.05
N TYR A 650 6.81 -11.88 1.01
CA TYR A 650 5.53 -12.13 1.66
C TYR A 650 4.32 -12.07 0.71
N TYR A 651 4.43 -11.42 -0.45
CA TYR A 651 3.38 -11.43 -1.47
C TYR A 651 3.16 -12.83 -2.07
N GLY A 652 1.94 -13.35 -1.94
CA GLY A 652 1.56 -14.65 -2.53
C GLY A 652 2.12 -15.87 -1.80
N GLN A 653 2.57 -15.71 -0.55
CA GLN A 653 3.04 -16.80 0.30
C GLN A 653 1.96 -17.30 1.27
N GLY A 654 1.96 -18.62 1.50
CA GLY A 654 1.09 -19.27 2.49
C GLY A 654 1.75 -19.50 3.86
N THR A 655 3.00 -19.06 4.02
CA THR A 655 3.84 -19.30 5.21
C THR A 655 4.08 -18.01 6.00
N TYR A 656 4.55 -18.18 7.23
CA TYR A 656 4.98 -17.08 8.09
C TYR A 656 6.09 -16.26 7.44
N ASN A 657 5.97 -14.93 7.52
CA ASN A 657 7.02 -14.00 7.15
C ASN A 657 7.12 -12.88 8.19
N PRO A 658 8.15 -12.89 9.06
CA PRO A 658 8.32 -11.90 10.13
C PRO A 658 8.77 -10.52 9.65
N ASN A 659 9.03 -10.32 8.35
CA ASN A 659 9.46 -9.02 7.80
C ASN A 659 8.30 -8.06 7.57
N ASN A 660 7.09 -8.46 7.95
CA ASN A 660 5.88 -7.74 7.66
C ASN A 660 4.92 -7.82 8.85
N GLU A 661 4.30 -6.70 9.15
CA GLU A 661 3.65 -6.36 10.41
C GLU A 661 2.48 -7.27 10.80
N PRO A 662 1.59 -7.70 9.88
CA PRO A 662 0.43 -8.53 10.24
C PRO A 662 0.85 -9.88 10.82
N ASN A 663 2.10 -10.30 10.60
CA ASN A 663 2.60 -11.60 11.00
C ASN A 663 3.21 -11.56 12.42
N LEU A 664 3.66 -10.40 12.89
CA LEU A 664 4.36 -10.23 14.17
C LEU A 664 3.69 -10.89 15.39
N PRO A 665 2.35 -10.84 15.56
CA PRO A 665 1.70 -11.50 16.70
C PRO A 665 1.53 -13.02 16.51
N SER A 666 1.65 -13.56 15.28
CA SER A 666 1.29 -14.94 14.96
C SER A 666 1.96 -16.02 15.85
N PRO A 667 3.26 -15.93 16.20
CA PRO A 667 3.91 -16.94 17.07
C PRO A 667 3.25 -17.08 18.43
N TYR A 668 2.63 -16.00 18.92
CA TYR A 668 2.00 -15.95 20.24
C TYR A 668 0.59 -16.54 20.25
N THR A 669 0.02 -16.88 19.09
CA THR A 669 -1.26 -17.61 19.01
C THR A 669 -1.22 -18.96 19.74
N TYR A 670 -0.05 -19.61 19.79
CA TYR A 670 0.14 -20.86 20.55
C TYR A 670 -0.10 -20.72 22.06
N LEU A 671 -0.06 -19.51 22.61
CA LEU A 671 -0.39 -19.26 24.01
C LEU A 671 -1.88 -19.56 24.31
N TRP A 672 -2.77 -19.32 23.35
CA TRP A 672 -4.20 -19.63 23.49
C TRP A 672 -4.51 -21.12 23.35
N THR A 673 -3.67 -21.85 22.60
CA THR A 673 -3.87 -23.28 22.30
C THR A 673 -3.12 -24.23 23.24
N GLY A 674 -2.46 -23.68 24.28
CA GLY A 674 -1.77 -24.46 25.31
C GLY A 674 -0.43 -25.04 24.87
N GLN A 675 0.23 -24.45 23.86
CA GLN A 675 1.52 -24.92 23.34
C GLN A 675 2.64 -23.85 23.39
N PRO A 676 2.90 -23.22 24.55
CA PRO A 676 3.85 -22.10 24.66
C PRO A 676 5.30 -22.43 24.27
N TRP A 677 5.70 -23.70 24.30
CA TRP A 677 7.02 -24.12 23.82
C TRP A 677 7.19 -23.90 22.31
N LYS A 678 6.10 -23.97 21.52
CA LYS A 678 6.14 -23.67 20.08
C LYS A 678 6.35 -22.19 19.81
N THR A 679 5.76 -21.29 20.61
CA THR A 679 6.09 -19.86 20.57
C THR A 679 7.59 -19.64 20.77
N THR A 680 8.19 -20.33 21.75
CA THR A 680 9.65 -20.25 21.98
C THR A 680 10.43 -20.68 20.74
N ASP A 681 10.11 -21.81 20.12
CA ASP A 681 10.84 -22.28 18.93
C ASP A 681 10.71 -21.32 17.74
N VAL A 682 9.51 -20.82 17.47
CA VAL A 682 9.26 -19.88 16.36
C VAL A 682 9.96 -18.54 16.58
N VAL A 683 9.85 -17.97 17.79
CA VAL A 683 10.54 -16.72 18.14
C VAL A 683 12.05 -16.88 18.03
N ARG A 684 12.62 -17.98 18.54
CA ARG A 684 14.07 -18.25 18.43
C ARG A 684 14.54 -18.37 16.99
N ALA A 685 13.75 -18.97 16.11
CA ALA A 685 14.05 -19.03 14.70
C ALA A 685 14.00 -17.62 14.06
N ALA A 686 12.94 -16.86 14.31
CA ALA A 686 12.78 -15.52 13.77
C ALA A 686 13.87 -14.54 14.25
N THR A 687 14.32 -14.64 15.50
CA THR A 687 15.44 -13.80 16.00
C THR A 687 16.74 -14.01 15.22
N THR A 688 16.93 -15.17 14.55
CA THR A 688 18.13 -15.40 13.72
C THR A 688 18.19 -14.58 12.43
N LEU A 689 17.08 -13.91 12.06
CA LEU A 689 17.04 -12.98 10.95
C LEU A 689 17.68 -11.63 11.29
N PHE A 690 17.83 -11.32 12.58
CA PHE A 690 18.55 -10.14 13.05
C PHE A 690 20.03 -10.49 13.14
N THR A 691 20.86 -9.85 12.30
CA THR A 691 22.31 -10.09 12.25
C THR A 691 23.07 -8.80 12.53
N ASP A 692 24.37 -8.91 12.80
CA ASP A 692 25.22 -7.75 13.14
C ASP A 692 25.79 -7.00 11.92
N GLY A 693 25.43 -7.44 10.70
CA GLY A 693 25.84 -6.88 9.43
C GLY A 693 24.91 -5.78 8.90
N PRO A 694 25.29 -5.06 7.84
CA PRO A 694 24.46 -4.02 7.22
C PRO A 694 23.10 -4.51 6.71
N ASP A 695 23.00 -5.79 6.38
CA ASP A 695 21.80 -6.55 5.97
C ASP A 695 21.04 -7.16 7.16
N GLY A 696 21.39 -6.80 8.39
CA GLY A 696 20.88 -7.40 9.62
C GLY A 696 19.47 -7.00 10.06
N VAL A 697 18.70 -6.40 9.16
CA VAL A 697 17.23 -6.36 9.19
C VAL A 697 16.79 -6.79 7.79
N THR A 698 15.96 -7.83 7.70
CA THR A 698 15.67 -8.49 6.41
C THR A 698 14.54 -7.84 5.61
N GLY A 699 14.01 -6.71 6.11
CA GLY A 699 13.03 -5.83 5.51
C GLY A 699 13.03 -4.48 6.24
N ASN A 700 12.05 -3.63 5.96
CA ASN A 700 11.88 -2.35 6.64
C ASN A 700 11.87 -2.49 8.17
N ASP A 701 12.44 -1.50 8.88
CA ASP A 701 12.36 -1.42 10.35
C ASP A 701 11.08 -0.72 10.84
N ASP A 702 10.38 -0.01 9.95
CA ASP A 702 9.09 0.67 10.13
C ASP A 702 8.99 1.48 11.42
N LEU A 703 9.89 2.47 11.53
CA LEU A 703 10.03 3.39 12.66
C LEU A 703 10.22 2.65 14.00
N GLY A 704 10.93 1.53 13.96
CA GLY A 704 11.29 0.74 15.13
C GLY A 704 10.32 -0.41 15.42
N THR A 705 9.28 -0.64 14.62
CA THR A 705 8.30 -1.72 14.85
C THR A 705 8.97 -3.10 14.88
N MET A 706 9.82 -3.41 13.89
CA MET A 706 10.57 -4.67 13.84
C MET A 706 11.60 -4.77 14.97
N SER A 707 12.32 -3.67 15.21
CA SER A 707 13.26 -3.57 16.32
C SER A 707 12.60 -3.76 17.69
N ALA A 708 11.40 -3.23 17.90
CA ALA A 708 10.64 -3.37 19.14
C ALA A 708 10.15 -4.80 19.34
N TRP A 709 9.69 -5.46 18.26
CA TRP A 709 9.38 -6.89 18.30
C TRP A 709 10.59 -7.71 18.75
N HIS A 710 11.77 -7.42 18.20
CA HIS A 710 13.02 -8.10 18.55
C HIS A 710 13.44 -7.86 20.00
N VAL A 711 13.39 -6.61 20.48
CA VAL A 711 13.73 -6.24 21.86
C VAL A 711 12.80 -6.94 22.85
N LEU A 712 11.48 -6.79 22.69
CA LEU A 712 10.49 -7.37 23.60
C LEU A 712 10.59 -8.91 23.63
N SER A 713 10.62 -9.55 22.47
CA SER A 713 10.73 -11.00 22.37
C SER A 713 12.04 -11.52 22.98
N SER A 714 13.15 -10.79 22.82
CA SER A 714 14.44 -11.10 23.45
C SER A 714 14.42 -10.96 24.97
N LEU A 715 13.63 -10.03 25.51
CA LEU A 715 13.36 -9.89 26.95
C LEU A 715 12.41 -10.98 27.48
N GLY A 716 11.74 -11.72 26.60
CA GLY A 716 10.81 -12.79 26.97
C GLY A 716 9.37 -12.32 27.22
N VAL A 717 9.01 -11.11 26.80
CA VAL A 717 7.67 -10.52 26.96
C VAL A 717 7.17 -9.94 25.64
N TYR A 718 5.86 -9.97 25.37
CA TYR A 718 5.31 -9.41 24.13
C TYR A 718 3.87 -8.92 24.30
N PRO A 719 3.46 -7.76 23.74
CA PRO A 719 2.08 -7.28 23.79
C PRO A 719 1.19 -8.13 22.86
N ILE A 720 0.46 -9.08 23.44
CA ILE A 720 -0.28 -10.08 22.65
C ILE A 720 -1.61 -9.57 22.11
N VAL A 721 -2.15 -8.49 22.68
CA VAL A 721 -3.38 -7.83 22.23
C VAL A 721 -3.21 -6.30 22.31
N PRO A 722 -2.65 -5.67 21.26
CA PRO A 722 -2.63 -4.21 21.15
C PRO A 722 -4.03 -3.62 21.30
N GLY A 723 -4.15 -2.58 22.13
CA GLY A 723 -5.40 -2.01 22.64
C GLY A 723 -5.75 -2.47 24.05
N THR A 724 -4.97 -3.38 24.63
CA THR A 724 -5.03 -3.72 26.06
C THR A 724 -3.64 -3.80 26.67
N ASP A 725 -3.59 -3.87 28.01
CA ASP A 725 -2.35 -4.05 28.76
C ASP A 725 -2.09 -5.54 29.10
N GLN A 726 -2.14 -6.40 28.07
CA GLN A 726 -1.87 -7.84 28.17
C GLN A 726 -0.54 -8.23 27.51
N TRP A 727 0.28 -8.97 28.26
CA TRP A 727 1.62 -9.37 27.87
C TRP A 727 1.76 -10.90 27.86
N GLY A 728 2.12 -11.48 26.72
CA GLY A 728 2.49 -12.88 26.59
C GLY A 728 3.94 -13.12 26.97
N LEU A 729 4.25 -14.35 27.38
CA LEU A 729 5.59 -14.77 27.79
C LEU A 729 6.20 -15.73 26.76
N THR A 730 7.48 -15.49 26.46
CA THR A 730 8.37 -16.43 25.76
C THR A 730 9.68 -16.56 26.53
N THR A 731 10.55 -17.48 26.15
CA THR A 731 11.80 -17.69 26.90
C THR A 731 12.83 -16.60 26.57
N PRO A 732 13.34 -15.83 27.54
CA PRO A 732 14.30 -14.75 27.31
C PRO A 732 15.57 -15.20 26.61
N LEU A 733 16.07 -14.38 25.68
CA LEU A 733 17.32 -14.60 24.95
C LEU A 733 18.53 -14.57 25.90
N PHE A 734 18.51 -13.65 26.87
CA PHE A 734 19.57 -13.44 27.85
C PHE A 734 19.22 -14.03 29.22
N ASP A 735 20.24 -14.39 30.00
CA ASP A 735 20.07 -15.04 31.31
C ASP A 735 19.82 -14.07 32.47
N ASP A 736 20.24 -12.80 32.34
CA ASP A 736 20.10 -11.76 33.36
C ASP A 736 19.96 -10.38 32.70
N VAL A 737 18.77 -9.78 32.81
CA VAL A 737 18.45 -8.45 32.29
C VAL A 737 17.77 -7.61 33.36
N THR A 738 18.26 -6.40 33.58
CA THR A 738 17.61 -5.40 34.43
C THR A 738 17.03 -4.28 33.59
N ILE A 739 15.72 -4.06 33.71
CA ILE A 739 15.00 -2.94 33.09
C ILE A 739 14.75 -1.90 34.17
N THR A 740 15.22 -0.68 33.95
CA THR A 740 14.91 0.48 34.80
C THR A 740 13.55 1.02 34.40
N LEU A 741 12.64 1.14 35.37
CA LEU A 741 11.29 1.65 35.15
C LEU A 741 11.18 3.05 35.76
N ASP A 742 10.49 3.97 35.07
CA ASP A 742 10.27 5.32 35.60
C ASP A 742 9.38 5.24 36.85
N PRO A 743 9.85 5.64 38.05
CA PRO A 743 9.07 5.57 39.28
C PRO A 743 7.86 6.49 39.31
N ALA A 744 7.74 7.48 38.41
CA ALA A 744 6.55 8.30 38.26
C ALA A 744 5.36 7.50 37.70
N TYR A 745 5.63 6.52 36.82
CA TYR A 745 4.63 5.64 36.21
C TYR A 745 4.57 4.27 36.90
N TYR A 746 5.72 3.75 37.33
CA TYR A 746 5.90 2.39 37.84
C TYR A 746 6.61 2.38 39.19
N PRO A 747 5.88 2.35 40.33
CA PRO A 747 6.44 2.52 41.68
C PRO A 747 7.57 1.55 42.07
N THR A 748 7.66 0.38 41.42
CA THR A 748 8.71 -0.62 41.65
C THR A 748 10.10 -0.12 41.24
N GLY A 749 10.18 0.79 40.25
CA GLY A 749 11.42 1.40 39.75
C GLY A 749 12.34 0.49 38.93
N SER A 750 12.12 -0.83 38.94
CA SER A 750 12.87 -1.78 38.12
C SER A 750 12.13 -3.10 37.93
N LEU A 751 12.39 -3.77 36.81
CA LEU A 751 12.01 -5.15 36.54
C LEU A 751 13.27 -5.97 36.22
N HIS A 752 13.51 -7.02 37.00
CA HIS A 752 14.60 -7.97 36.79
C HIS A 752 14.09 -9.23 36.09
N VAL A 753 14.57 -9.51 34.89
CA VAL A 753 14.23 -10.72 34.12
C VAL A 753 15.41 -11.68 34.18
N THR A 754 15.20 -12.89 34.69
CA THR A 754 16.28 -13.88 34.80
C THR A 754 15.90 -15.22 34.18
N ALA A 755 16.81 -15.82 33.43
CA ALA A 755 16.71 -17.18 32.90
C ALA A 755 18.08 -17.89 32.97
N PRO A 756 18.58 -18.25 34.17
CA PRO A 756 19.94 -18.73 34.34
C PRO A 756 20.27 -19.94 33.46
N GLY A 757 21.27 -19.81 32.59
CA GLY A 757 21.69 -20.87 31.68
C GLY A 757 20.80 -21.05 30.45
N THR A 758 19.91 -20.10 30.16
CA THR A 758 19.20 -20.04 28.88
C THR A 758 20.19 -20.09 27.72
N SER A 759 19.90 -20.90 26.73
CA SER A 759 20.71 -21.11 25.53
C SER A 759 19.86 -21.78 24.46
N GLN A 760 20.39 -21.93 23.25
CA GLN A 760 19.70 -22.70 22.21
C GLN A 760 19.35 -24.12 22.67
N ASP A 761 20.22 -24.78 23.44
CA ASP A 761 19.98 -26.14 23.96
C ASP A 761 19.07 -26.17 25.20
N SER A 762 19.05 -25.10 26.00
CA SER A 762 18.24 -24.97 27.22
C SER A 762 17.28 -23.78 27.11
N ARG A 763 16.36 -23.86 26.14
CA ARG A 763 15.43 -22.79 25.79
C ARG A 763 14.00 -23.01 26.28
N TYR A 764 13.62 -24.21 26.72
CA TYR A 764 12.22 -24.46 27.05
C TYR A 764 11.92 -24.08 28.50
N THR A 765 10.94 -23.21 28.70
CA THR A 765 10.47 -22.82 30.03
C THR A 765 9.90 -24.02 30.79
N GLN A 766 10.45 -24.26 31.98
CA GLN A 766 10.04 -25.29 32.94
C GLN A 766 9.10 -24.73 34.01
N SER A 767 9.34 -23.48 34.41
CA SER A 767 8.51 -22.74 35.36
C SER A 767 8.86 -21.26 35.31
N VAL A 768 7.90 -20.41 35.65
CA VAL A 768 8.10 -18.97 35.85
C VAL A 768 7.69 -18.59 37.27
N SER A 769 8.39 -17.63 37.86
CA SER A 769 7.97 -16.96 39.09
C SER A 769 7.89 -15.45 38.92
N LEU A 770 6.77 -14.87 39.37
CA LEU A 770 6.45 -13.45 39.35
C LEU A 770 6.53 -12.92 40.79
N GLY A 771 7.47 -12.03 41.07
CA GLY A 771 7.71 -11.52 42.43
C GLY A 771 7.97 -12.61 43.47
N GLY A 772 8.56 -13.74 43.04
CA GLY A 772 8.83 -14.92 43.87
C GLY A 772 7.66 -15.90 44.05
N SER A 773 6.48 -15.62 43.46
CA SER A 773 5.34 -16.54 43.42
C SER A 773 5.30 -17.29 42.11
N GLY A 774 5.01 -18.59 42.12
CA GLY A 774 4.90 -19.37 40.88
C GLY A 774 3.76 -18.88 39.97
N LEU A 775 4.02 -18.84 38.67
CA LEU A 775 3.07 -18.49 37.62
C LEU A 775 2.85 -19.70 36.72
N ASP A 776 1.62 -20.15 36.57
CA ASP A 776 1.20 -21.34 35.81
C ASP A 776 0.56 -21.02 34.45
N ARG A 777 0.62 -19.75 34.03
CA ARG A 777 0.15 -19.22 32.75
C ARG A 777 1.26 -18.46 32.02
N ALA A 778 1.17 -18.41 30.70
CA ALA A 778 2.16 -17.76 29.83
C ALA A 778 1.75 -16.33 29.44
N HIS A 779 1.00 -15.63 30.29
CA HIS A 779 0.59 -14.25 30.07
C HIS A 779 0.42 -13.50 31.41
N LEU A 780 0.48 -12.18 31.35
CA LEU A 780 0.44 -11.23 32.47
C LEU A 780 -0.36 -9.98 32.08
N THR A 781 -0.85 -9.26 33.07
CA THR A 781 -1.28 -7.86 32.89
C THR A 781 -0.09 -6.91 33.06
N GLY A 782 -0.13 -5.70 32.52
CA GLY A 782 0.97 -4.73 32.72
C GLY A 782 1.21 -4.33 34.18
N PRO A 783 0.20 -4.18 35.06
CA PRO A 783 0.42 -4.00 36.48
C PRO A 783 1.11 -5.19 37.15
N GLU A 784 0.86 -6.42 36.69
CA GLU A 784 1.59 -7.60 37.17
C GLU A 784 3.05 -7.57 36.72
N LEU A 785 3.31 -7.23 35.46
CA LEU A 785 4.66 -7.15 34.89
C LEU A 785 5.50 -6.08 35.59
N THR A 786 5.01 -4.84 35.63
CA THR A 786 5.72 -3.67 36.18
C THR A 786 5.75 -3.66 37.72
N GLY A 787 4.80 -4.36 38.37
CA GLY A 787 4.73 -4.55 39.81
C GLY A 787 5.57 -5.70 40.37
N ALA A 788 6.06 -6.61 39.52
CA ALA A 788 6.69 -7.86 39.97
C ALA A 788 8.02 -7.68 40.69
N GLY A 789 8.81 -6.68 40.28
CA GLY A 789 10.22 -6.52 40.65
C GLY A 789 11.14 -7.58 40.04
N THR A 790 10.72 -8.85 40.01
CA THR A 790 11.45 -9.95 39.38
C THR A 790 10.50 -10.88 38.63
N LEU A 791 10.86 -11.19 37.37
CA LEU A 791 10.27 -12.23 36.53
C LEU A 791 11.35 -13.29 36.26
N ALA A 792 11.29 -14.41 36.97
CA ALA A 792 12.33 -15.43 36.92
C ALA A 792 11.85 -16.72 36.24
N PHE A 793 12.53 -17.07 35.14
CA PHE A 793 12.35 -18.28 34.35
C PHE A 793 13.33 -19.36 34.80
N THR A 794 12.86 -20.61 34.81
CA THR A 794 13.72 -21.80 34.81
C THR A 794 13.60 -22.45 33.45
N THR A 795 14.72 -22.69 32.77
CA THR A 795 14.74 -23.31 31.44
C THR A 795 15.29 -24.74 31.49
N GLY A 796 15.02 -25.51 30.44
CA GLY A 796 15.52 -26.88 30.25
C GLY A 796 15.58 -27.25 28.77
N SER A 797 16.11 -28.44 28.49
CA SER A 797 16.35 -28.92 27.13
C SER A 797 15.17 -29.63 26.47
N GLU A 798 14.12 -29.91 27.23
CA GLU A 798 12.87 -30.51 26.74
C GLU A 798 11.70 -29.64 27.17
N HIS A 799 10.63 -29.58 26.37
CA HIS A 799 9.43 -28.85 26.74
C HIS A 799 8.77 -29.46 28.00
N SER A 800 8.12 -28.61 28.80
CA SER A 800 7.50 -28.99 30.06
C SER A 800 5.97 -28.96 29.98
N ALA A 801 5.30 -29.24 31.10
CA ALA A 801 3.84 -29.06 31.23
C ALA A 801 3.44 -27.66 31.75
N TRP A 802 4.37 -26.70 31.80
CA TRP A 802 4.09 -25.33 32.20
C TRP A 802 3.18 -24.62 31.18
N ALA A 803 2.13 -23.95 31.66
CA ALA A 803 1.18 -23.17 30.87
C ALA A 803 0.51 -23.94 29.70
N THR A 804 0.23 -25.24 29.89
CA THR A 804 -0.44 -26.09 28.89
C THR A 804 -1.90 -26.40 29.22
N ALA A 805 -2.35 -26.03 30.42
CA ALA A 805 -3.73 -26.22 30.85
C ALA A 805 -4.66 -25.24 30.13
N ALA A 806 -5.91 -25.65 29.87
CA ALA A 806 -6.86 -24.82 29.13
C ALA A 806 -7.17 -23.49 29.84
N ASP A 807 -7.12 -23.45 31.17
CA ASP A 807 -7.30 -22.25 32.00
C ASP A 807 -6.06 -21.36 32.09
N ALA A 808 -4.93 -21.78 31.51
CA ALA A 808 -3.73 -20.95 31.33
C ALA A 808 -3.79 -20.05 30.07
N SER A 809 -4.81 -20.25 29.23
CA SER A 809 -5.06 -19.45 28.02
C SER A 809 -5.34 -17.98 28.37
N PRO A 810 -4.87 -17.00 27.57
CA PRO A 810 -5.22 -15.59 27.77
C PRO A 810 -6.73 -15.30 27.66
N GLY A 811 -7.49 -16.18 27.00
CA GLY A 811 -8.94 -16.00 26.79
C GLY A 811 -9.26 -14.94 25.73
N ALA A 812 -10.55 -14.65 25.56
CA ALA A 812 -11.00 -13.60 24.65
C ALA A 812 -10.99 -12.25 25.38
N VAL A 813 -10.50 -11.22 24.72
CA VAL A 813 -10.52 -9.85 25.28
C VAL A 813 -11.90 -9.25 25.10
N VAL A 814 -12.45 -9.35 23.89
CA VAL A 814 -13.80 -8.92 23.56
C VAL A 814 -14.50 -10.04 22.82
N HIS A 815 -15.37 -10.74 23.53
CA HIS A 815 -16.32 -11.67 22.94
C HIS A 815 -17.72 -11.09 23.07
N ALA A 816 -18.47 -11.11 21.98
CA ALA A 816 -19.85 -10.67 21.96
C ALA A 816 -20.71 -11.65 21.17
N ASP A 817 -21.78 -12.14 21.80
CA ASP A 817 -22.83 -12.84 21.08
C ASP A 817 -23.54 -11.82 20.18
N GLN A 818 -23.40 -11.96 18.86
CA GLN A 818 -24.13 -11.14 17.91
C GLN A 818 -25.30 -11.93 17.31
N ASP A 819 -26.51 -11.37 17.44
CA ASP A 819 -27.63 -11.74 16.59
C ASP A 819 -27.45 -11.06 15.22
N VAL A 820 -26.63 -11.69 14.36
CA VAL A 820 -26.38 -11.21 12.99
C VAL A 820 -27.46 -11.79 12.10
N HIS A 821 -28.15 -10.93 11.36
CA HIS A 821 -29.00 -11.36 10.25
C HIS A 821 -28.65 -10.52 9.02
N ARG A 822 -28.02 -11.13 8.03
CA ARG A 822 -27.66 -10.48 6.77
C ARG A 822 -28.01 -11.35 5.59
N LEU A 823 -28.57 -10.70 4.58
CA LEU A 823 -28.95 -11.33 3.32
C LEU A 823 -28.24 -10.57 2.19
N PHE A 824 -27.64 -11.32 1.28
CA PHE A 824 -27.01 -10.81 0.08
C PHE A 824 -27.38 -11.68 -1.11
N ALA A 825 -27.30 -11.09 -2.30
CA ALA A 825 -27.63 -11.75 -3.55
C ALA A 825 -26.76 -11.17 -4.67
N GLY A 826 -26.48 -11.97 -5.69
CA GLY A 826 -25.79 -11.50 -6.88
C GLY A 826 -25.78 -12.53 -8.01
N LEU A 827 -25.25 -12.13 -9.16
CA LEU A 827 -24.94 -13.02 -10.28
C LEU A 827 -23.41 -13.05 -10.45
N ALA A 828 -22.85 -14.23 -10.69
CA ALA A 828 -21.40 -14.42 -10.78
C ALA A 828 -20.73 -13.62 -11.91
N ASP A 829 -21.46 -13.26 -12.96
CA ASP A 829 -21.01 -12.32 -14.00
C ASP A 829 -21.71 -10.97 -13.80
N ARG A 830 -20.92 -9.91 -13.68
CA ARG A 830 -21.42 -8.53 -13.51
C ARG A 830 -21.78 -7.87 -14.83
N HIS A 831 -21.24 -8.35 -15.95
CA HIS A 831 -21.47 -7.81 -17.30
C HIS A 831 -21.74 -8.93 -18.31
N PRO A 832 -22.74 -9.80 -18.07
CA PRO A 832 -23.05 -10.88 -18.98
C PRO A 832 -23.40 -10.32 -20.36
N VAL A 833 -22.75 -10.87 -21.38
CA VAL A 833 -22.96 -10.47 -22.77
C VAL A 833 -23.80 -11.52 -23.48
N VAL A 834 -24.93 -11.10 -24.03
CA VAL A 834 -25.86 -11.94 -24.79
C VAL A 834 -26.06 -11.36 -26.19
N ARG A 835 -26.10 -12.20 -27.22
CA ARG A 835 -26.41 -11.75 -28.58
C ARG A 835 -27.93 -11.67 -28.76
N PRO A 836 -28.46 -10.82 -29.66
CA PRO A 836 -29.86 -10.93 -30.09
C PRO A 836 -30.20 -12.37 -30.50
N GLY A 837 -31.29 -12.92 -29.96
CA GLY A 837 -31.70 -14.33 -30.13
C GLY A 837 -30.87 -15.37 -29.37
N GLY A 838 -29.85 -14.93 -28.62
CA GLY A 838 -28.94 -15.76 -27.86
C GLY A 838 -29.39 -15.98 -26.42
N SER A 839 -28.68 -16.85 -25.70
CA SER A 839 -28.87 -17.05 -24.26
C SER A 839 -27.53 -17.23 -23.55
N VAL A 840 -27.48 -16.89 -22.27
CA VAL A 840 -26.32 -17.06 -21.38
C VAL A 840 -26.79 -17.63 -20.04
N ASP A 841 -26.10 -18.65 -19.55
CA ASP A 841 -26.33 -19.24 -18.24
C ASP A 841 -25.39 -18.60 -17.22
N LEU A 842 -25.97 -18.12 -16.12
CA LEU A 842 -25.27 -17.45 -15.03
C LEU A 842 -25.50 -18.22 -13.74
N THR A 843 -24.57 -18.10 -12.80
CA THR A 843 -24.79 -18.57 -11.42
C THR A 843 -25.36 -17.42 -10.61
N ALA A 844 -26.55 -17.62 -10.04
CA ALA A 844 -27.08 -16.76 -8.98
C ALA A 844 -26.65 -17.32 -7.63
N SER A 845 -26.21 -16.41 -6.76
CA SER A 845 -25.77 -16.73 -5.41
C SER A 845 -26.64 -15.97 -4.40
N VAL A 846 -27.11 -16.67 -3.39
CA VAL A 846 -27.71 -16.09 -2.18
C VAL A 846 -26.75 -16.35 -1.03
N VAL A 847 -26.39 -15.31 -0.29
CA VAL A 847 -25.58 -15.45 0.93
C VAL A 847 -26.43 -15.02 2.10
N ALA A 848 -26.68 -15.94 3.02
CA ALA A 848 -27.37 -15.67 4.28
C ALA A 848 -26.36 -15.83 5.43
N GLN A 849 -26.38 -14.91 6.39
CA GLN A 849 -25.59 -14.97 7.61
C GLN A 849 -26.53 -14.81 8.80
N GLY A 850 -26.49 -15.77 9.73
CA GLY A 850 -27.19 -15.73 11.01
C GLY A 850 -27.23 -17.09 11.70
N GLU A 851 -28.00 -17.24 12.77
CA GLU A 851 -28.12 -18.55 13.43
C GLU A 851 -29.32 -19.36 12.93
N GLY A 852 -29.07 -20.62 12.57
CA GLY A 852 -30.09 -21.62 12.25
C GLY A 852 -30.43 -21.73 10.77
N ASP A 853 -31.63 -22.27 10.50
CA ASP A 853 -32.12 -22.51 9.15
C ASP A 853 -32.72 -21.24 8.56
N VAL A 854 -32.16 -20.78 7.44
CA VAL A 854 -32.64 -19.63 6.66
C VAL A 854 -33.18 -20.14 5.33
N SER A 855 -34.35 -19.66 4.91
CA SER A 855 -34.95 -20.03 3.63
C SER A 855 -35.72 -18.87 3.02
N GLY A 856 -36.01 -18.95 1.73
CA GLY A 856 -36.61 -17.84 1.02
C GLY A 856 -36.89 -18.12 -0.45
N THR A 857 -37.10 -17.05 -1.20
CA THR A 857 -37.35 -17.07 -2.65
C THR A 857 -36.42 -16.14 -3.39
N ILE A 858 -36.08 -16.47 -4.64
CA ILE A 858 -35.46 -15.55 -5.60
C ILE A 858 -36.42 -15.31 -6.76
N ALA A 859 -36.48 -14.07 -7.22
CA ALA A 859 -37.16 -13.68 -8.44
C ALA A 859 -36.19 -12.91 -9.32
N VAL A 860 -36.01 -13.38 -10.56
CA VAL A 860 -35.21 -12.68 -11.57
C VAL A 860 -36.17 -12.11 -12.60
N THR A 861 -36.27 -10.79 -12.66
CA THR A 861 -37.15 -10.06 -13.58
C THR A 861 -36.34 -9.12 -14.46
N THR A 862 -36.89 -8.70 -15.59
CA THR A 862 -36.14 -7.96 -16.61
C THR A 862 -36.97 -6.78 -17.12
N ASP A 863 -36.30 -5.65 -17.34
CA ASP A 863 -36.88 -4.48 -17.99
C ASP A 863 -36.35 -4.41 -19.43
N GLY A 864 -37.04 -5.03 -20.39
CA GLY A 864 -36.63 -4.99 -21.81
C GLY A 864 -36.77 -6.30 -22.57
N PRO A 865 -36.04 -6.48 -23.69
CA PRO A 865 -36.12 -7.64 -24.58
C PRO A 865 -35.28 -8.82 -24.07
N ILE A 866 -35.13 -8.96 -22.75
CA ILE A 866 -34.43 -10.07 -22.11
C ILE A 866 -35.45 -10.82 -21.27
N THR A 867 -35.42 -12.14 -21.28
CA THR A 867 -36.19 -12.99 -20.37
C THR A 867 -35.24 -13.77 -19.47
N ALA A 868 -35.68 -14.09 -18.25
CA ALA A 868 -34.88 -14.83 -17.28
C ALA A 868 -35.64 -16.03 -16.73
N THR A 869 -34.93 -17.14 -16.52
CA THR A 869 -35.43 -18.30 -15.78
C THR A 869 -34.42 -18.70 -14.71
N SER A 870 -34.88 -19.10 -13.52
CA SER A 870 -34.00 -19.43 -12.38
C SER A 870 -34.36 -20.79 -11.78
N GLU A 871 -33.34 -21.57 -11.43
CA GLU A 871 -33.47 -22.83 -10.70
C GLU A 871 -33.65 -22.63 -9.19
N LEU A 872 -33.37 -21.43 -8.67
CA LEU A 872 -33.37 -21.11 -7.23
C LEU A 872 -34.70 -20.51 -6.72
N ALA A 873 -35.81 -20.71 -7.43
CA ALA A 873 -37.11 -20.08 -7.11
C ALA A 873 -37.46 -20.14 -5.61
N ASP A 874 -37.14 -21.27 -4.97
CA ASP A 874 -37.04 -21.42 -3.51
C ASP A 874 -35.58 -21.78 -3.14
N TRP A 875 -35.06 -21.20 -2.05
CA TRP A 875 -33.72 -21.51 -1.52
C TRP A 875 -33.77 -21.77 -0.02
N SER A 876 -32.81 -22.56 0.50
CA SER A 876 -32.64 -22.79 1.94
C SER A 876 -31.19 -23.12 2.26
N THR A 877 -30.71 -22.65 3.41
CA THR A 877 -29.40 -23.01 3.97
C THR A 877 -29.43 -23.00 5.49
N THR A 878 -28.40 -23.55 6.11
CA THR A 878 -28.15 -23.42 7.55
C THR A 878 -26.90 -22.57 7.74
N SER A 879 -26.96 -21.62 8.68
CA SER A 879 -25.84 -20.78 9.09
C SER A 879 -25.65 -20.92 10.60
N ASP A 880 -24.41 -20.90 11.04
CA ASP A 880 -24.01 -20.97 12.46
C ASP A 880 -23.42 -19.62 12.92
N GLY A 881 -23.85 -18.53 12.28
CA GLY A 881 -23.26 -17.19 12.40
C GLY A 881 -22.25 -16.86 11.30
N LEU A 882 -21.76 -17.84 10.53
CA LEU A 882 -20.90 -17.62 9.36
C LEU A 882 -21.71 -17.45 8.07
N PRO A 883 -21.22 -16.67 7.07
CA PRO A 883 -21.87 -16.56 5.77
C PRO A 883 -22.07 -17.93 5.10
N SER A 884 -23.30 -18.21 4.70
CA SER A 884 -23.70 -19.48 4.07
C SER A 884 -24.25 -19.20 2.67
N THR A 885 -23.61 -19.79 1.65
CA THR A 885 -23.91 -19.53 0.24
C THR A 885 -24.76 -20.63 -0.38
N VAL A 886 -25.82 -20.24 -1.09
CA VAL A 886 -26.64 -21.11 -1.96
C VAL A 886 -26.49 -20.62 -3.40
N ASP A 887 -26.05 -21.51 -4.29
CA ASP A 887 -25.85 -21.22 -5.70
C ASP A 887 -26.87 -21.98 -6.57
N GLY A 888 -27.24 -21.40 -7.72
CA GLY A 888 -27.99 -22.11 -8.75
C GLY A 888 -28.16 -21.30 -10.04
N ALA A 889 -28.60 -21.97 -11.10
CA ALA A 889 -28.53 -21.39 -12.44
C ALA A 889 -29.63 -20.35 -12.71
N VAL A 890 -29.26 -19.30 -13.45
CA VAL A 890 -30.14 -18.33 -14.08
C VAL A 890 -29.81 -18.24 -15.56
N THR A 891 -30.74 -18.62 -16.42
CA THR A 891 -30.61 -18.45 -17.88
C THR A 891 -31.23 -17.13 -18.29
N LEU A 892 -30.45 -16.27 -18.93
CA LEU A 892 -30.92 -15.05 -19.59
C LEU A 892 -31.00 -15.26 -21.09
N THR A 893 -32.11 -14.88 -21.72
CA THR A 893 -32.33 -15.00 -23.16
C THR A 893 -32.73 -13.65 -23.73
N ALA A 894 -31.99 -13.14 -24.72
CA ALA A 894 -32.37 -11.94 -25.45
C ALA A 894 -33.27 -12.27 -26.64
N ASP A 895 -34.28 -11.44 -26.90
CA ASP A 895 -35.16 -11.57 -28.06
C ASP A 895 -34.35 -11.49 -29.37
N ASP A 896 -34.84 -12.14 -30.43
CA ASP A 896 -34.17 -12.19 -31.74
C ASP A 896 -33.91 -10.80 -32.35
N ASP A 897 -34.75 -9.81 -32.01
CA ASP A 897 -34.70 -8.43 -32.48
C ASP A 897 -34.27 -7.43 -31.38
N ALA A 898 -33.70 -7.93 -30.27
CA ALA A 898 -33.19 -7.09 -29.20
C ALA A 898 -32.15 -6.08 -29.74
N ALA A 899 -32.38 -4.80 -29.50
CA ALA A 899 -31.44 -3.77 -29.92
C ALA A 899 -30.13 -3.89 -29.11
N PRO A 900 -28.95 -3.74 -29.72
CA PRO A 900 -27.72 -3.67 -28.97
C PRO A 900 -27.72 -2.56 -27.93
N GLY A 901 -27.15 -2.85 -26.75
CA GLY A 901 -27.10 -1.92 -25.64
C GLY A 901 -27.12 -2.60 -24.30
N GLN A 902 -27.10 -1.80 -23.24
CA GLN A 902 -27.16 -2.28 -21.86
C GLN A 902 -28.62 -2.29 -21.38
N TYR A 903 -29.03 -3.43 -20.84
CA TYR A 903 -30.33 -3.65 -20.19
C TYR A 903 -30.11 -4.02 -18.74
N VAL A 904 -31.17 -3.97 -17.93
CA VAL A 904 -31.08 -4.29 -16.49
C VAL A 904 -31.92 -5.52 -16.18
N VAL A 905 -31.30 -6.45 -15.47
CA VAL A 905 -31.96 -7.60 -14.85
C VAL A 905 -32.02 -7.39 -13.35
N HIS A 906 -33.21 -7.46 -12.78
CA HIS A 906 -33.46 -7.31 -11.36
C HIS A 906 -33.50 -8.67 -10.68
N VAL A 907 -32.57 -8.91 -9.76
CA VAL A 907 -32.52 -10.08 -8.88
C VAL A 907 -33.08 -9.67 -7.52
N THR A 908 -34.26 -10.17 -7.20
CA THR A 908 -34.91 -9.95 -5.91
C THR A 908 -34.85 -11.22 -5.07
N VAL A 909 -34.11 -11.19 -3.96
CA VAL A 909 -34.07 -12.27 -2.98
C VAL A 909 -34.86 -11.84 -1.76
N LYS A 910 -35.69 -12.73 -1.24
CA LYS A 910 -36.42 -12.56 0.01
C LYS A 910 -36.18 -13.76 0.89
N ASP A 911 -36.00 -13.56 2.18
CA ASP A 911 -36.05 -14.65 3.14
C ASP A 911 -37.42 -14.76 3.83
N ALA A 912 -37.57 -15.82 4.63
CA ALA A 912 -38.77 -16.10 5.40
C ALA A 912 -38.98 -15.14 6.59
N ALA A 913 -37.94 -14.42 7.02
CA ALA A 913 -38.04 -13.37 8.04
C ALA A 913 -38.64 -12.08 7.47
N GLY A 914 -38.61 -11.93 6.14
CA GLY A 914 -39.20 -10.82 5.40
C GLY A 914 -38.18 -9.80 4.91
N ASP A 915 -36.88 -10.04 5.11
CA ASP A 915 -35.84 -9.20 4.55
C ASP A 915 -35.75 -9.44 3.05
N GLN A 916 -35.43 -8.37 2.33
CA GLN A 916 -35.40 -8.36 0.88
C GLN A 916 -34.17 -7.62 0.37
N VAL A 917 -33.45 -8.28 -0.52
CA VAL A 917 -32.36 -7.69 -1.30
C VAL A 917 -32.82 -7.58 -2.76
N VAL A 918 -32.62 -6.41 -3.36
CA VAL A 918 -32.77 -6.22 -4.81
C VAL A 918 -31.41 -5.84 -5.37
N ARG A 919 -31.02 -6.49 -6.47
CA ARG A 919 -29.81 -6.18 -7.22
C ARG A 919 -30.14 -5.99 -8.68
N ASP A 920 -29.59 -4.94 -9.24
CA ASP A 920 -29.68 -4.62 -10.65
C ASP A 920 -28.38 -5.08 -11.32
N VAL A 921 -28.48 -6.06 -12.20
CA VAL A 921 -27.34 -6.59 -12.95
C VAL A 921 -27.43 -6.07 -14.38
N PRO A 922 -26.45 -5.28 -14.85
CA PRO A 922 -26.43 -4.80 -16.21
C PRO A 922 -26.05 -5.93 -17.17
N VAL A 923 -26.91 -6.20 -18.15
CA VAL A 923 -26.71 -7.21 -19.18
C VAL A 923 -26.51 -6.52 -20.51
N VAL A 924 -25.44 -6.88 -21.21
CA VAL A 924 -25.11 -6.30 -22.51
C VAL A 924 -25.71 -7.16 -23.61
N VAL A 925 -26.66 -6.60 -24.36
CA VAL A 925 -27.02 -7.16 -25.66
C VAL A 925 -25.99 -6.67 -26.67
N ALA A 926 -25.20 -7.59 -27.20
CA ALA A 926 -24.03 -7.28 -27.99
C ALA A 926 -24.37 -6.58 -29.31
N ALA A 927 -23.65 -5.49 -29.60
CA ALA A 927 -23.52 -4.93 -30.93
C ALA A 927 -22.54 -5.75 -31.77
N GLU A 928 -22.76 -5.77 -33.08
CA GLU A 928 -21.82 -6.42 -34.00
C GLU A 928 -20.67 -5.46 -34.31
N SER A 929 -19.45 -5.91 -33.98
CA SER A 929 -18.25 -5.26 -34.50
C SER A 929 -18.22 -5.46 -36.02
N TRP A 930 -18.09 -4.38 -36.79
CA TRP A 930 -18.11 -4.48 -38.25
C TRP A 930 -16.90 -5.23 -38.83
N ILE A 931 -15.84 -5.42 -38.04
CA ILE A 931 -14.68 -6.25 -38.40
C ILE A 931 -14.82 -7.71 -37.95
N ALA A 932 -15.93 -8.10 -37.31
CA ALA A 932 -16.08 -9.43 -36.71
C ALA A 932 -15.92 -10.57 -37.71
N GLY A 933 -16.31 -10.35 -38.97
CA GLY A 933 -16.12 -11.33 -40.05
C GLY A 933 -14.65 -11.60 -40.40
N ALA A 934 -13.71 -10.80 -39.90
CA ALA A 934 -12.28 -10.94 -40.13
C ALA A 934 -11.52 -11.52 -38.93
N PHE A 935 -12.17 -11.75 -37.78
CA PHE A 935 -11.50 -12.32 -36.61
C PHE A 935 -10.93 -13.70 -36.91
N ASP A 936 -9.67 -13.91 -36.54
CA ASP A 936 -8.92 -15.13 -36.80
C ASP A 936 -8.07 -15.61 -35.61
N ASN A 937 -8.13 -14.89 -34.49
CA ASN A 937 -7.44 -15.21 -33.25
C ASN A 937 -8.32 -14.97 -32.01
N VAL A 938 -8.07 -15.72 -30.92
CA VAL A 938 -8.81 -15.61 -29.65
C VAL A 938 -7.92 -14.94 -28.61
N GLY A 939 -8.15 -13.66 -28.35
CA GLY A 939 -7.30 -12.83 -27.50
C GLY A 939 -7.85 -12.52 -26.12
N ILE A 940 -9.16 -12.65 -25.93
CA ILE A 940 -9.87 -12.42 -24.68
C ILE A 940 -10.50 -13.74 -24.21
N GLY A 941 -10.06 -14.21 -23.04
CA GLY A 941 -10.49 -15.47 -22.44
C GLY A 941 -11.05 -15.31 -21.04
N ASP A 942 -11.49 -16.44 -20.49
CA ASP A 942 -12.01 -16.55 -19.13
C ASP A 942 -10.93 -17.10 -18.20
N ALA A 943 -10.92 -16.61 -16.96
CA ALA A 943 -9.99 -17.07 -15.94
C ALA A 943 -10.09 -18.60 -15.77
N GLY A 944 -8.95 -19.29 -15.83
CA GLY A 944 -8.87 -20.74 -15.64
C GLY A 944 -9.42 -21.62 -16.76
N ALA A 945 -10.03 -21.05 -17.80
CA ALA A 945 -10.70 -21.82 -18.86
C ALA A 945 -9.75 -22.32 -19.95
N ALA A 946 -8.56 -21.71 -20.10
CA ALA A 946 -7.63 -21.97 -21.20
C ALA A 946 -8.29 -21.89 -22.59
N ASN A 947 -9.22 -20.94 -22.75
CA ASN A 947 -10.03 -20.79 -23.95
C ASN A 947 -9.55 -19.65 -24.87
N ALA A 948 -8.39 -19.05 -24.62
CA ALA A 948 -7.81 -18.02 -25.48
C ALA A 948 -6.28 -18.15 -25.54
N ASP A 949 -5.68 -17.57 -26.58
CA ASP A 949 -4.24 -17.54 -26.83
C ASP A 949 -3.89 -16.34 -27.72
N LEU A 950 -3.61 -15.20 -27.10
CA LEU A 950 -3.29 -13.97 -27.82
C LEU A 950 -1.88 -14.00 -28.42
N ASP A 951 -0.90 -14.52 -27.69
CA ASP A 951 0.52 -14.47 -28.07
C ASP A 951 1.06 -15.74 -28.74
N GLY A 952 0.22 -16.77 -28.89
CA GLY A 952 0.60 -18.08 -29.42
C GLY A 952 1.37 -18.95 -28.42
N LEU A 953 1.50 -18.51 -27.16
CA LEU A 953 2.15 -19.22 -26.06
C LEU A 953 1.15 -19.58 -24.94
N GLY A 954 -0.14 -19.37 -25.17
CA GLY A 954 -1.23 -19.65 -24.25
C GLY A 954 -1.60 -18.48 -23.36
N SER A 955 -1.08 -17.27 -23.57
CA SER A 955 -1.40 -16.10 -22.74
C SER A 955 -2.46 -15.21 -23.39
N TYR A 956 -3.36 -14.61 -22.61
CA TYR A 956 -4.52 -13.85 -23.13
C TYR A 956 -5.02 -12.77 -22.16
N LEU A 957 -5.81 -11.81 -22.67
CA LEU A 957 -6.50 -10.80 -21.85
C LEU A 957 -7.71 -11.43 -21.13
N LEU A 958 -7.96 -11.10 -19.86
CA LEU A 958 -9.09 -11.65 -19.11
C LEU A 958 -10.36 -10.80 -19.32
N ARG A 959 -11.46 -11.45 -19.71
CA ARG A 959 -12.71 -10.78 -20.09
C ARG A 959 -13.30 -9.90 -18.98
N ALA A 960 -13.53 -10.46 -17.79
CA ALA A 960 -14.14 -9.74 -16.68
C ALA A 960 -13.28 -8.55 -16.19
N PRO A 961 -11.98 -8.73 -15.87
CA PRO A 961 -11.10 -7.61 -15.55
C PRO A 961 -11.02 -6.52 -16.65
N LEU A 962 -11.12 -6.91 -17.93
CA LEU A 962 -11.11 -5.97 -19.04
C LEU A 962 -12.40 -5.13 -19.07
N ALA A 963 -13.54 -5.75 -18.77
CA ALA A 963 -14.83 -5.08 -18.61
C ALA A 963 -14.81 -4.11 -17.41
N ASP A 964 -14.26 -4.53 -16.26
CA ASP A 964 -14.10 -3.68 -15.06
C ASP A 964 -13.21 -2.46 -15.33
N ALA A 965 -12.25 -2.58 -16.25
CA ALA A 965 -11.42 -1.49 -16.74
C ALA A 965 -12.10 -0.61 -17.82
N GLY A 966 -13.41 -0.81 -18.07
CA GLY A 966 -14.22 0.00 -18.98
C GLY A 966 -14.30 -0.51 -20.43
N ALA A 967 -13.68 -1.63 -20.76
CA ALA A 967 -13.66 -2.21 -22.11
C ALA A 967 -14.56 -3.45 -22.21
N VAL A 968 -15.87 -3.23 -22.24
CA VAL A 968 -16.90 -4.29 -22.26
C VAL A 968 -17.17 -4.81 -23.68
N GLN A 969 -17.05 -6.12 -23.91
CA GLN A 969 -17.33 -6.72 -25.23
C GLN A 969 -18.81 -6.51 -25.62
N GLY A 970 -19.05 -6.12 -26.87
CA GLY A 970 -20.39 -5.93 -27.42
C GLY A 970 -21.03 -4.57 -27.10
N LEU A 971 -20.43 -3.75 -26.25
CA LEU A 971 -20.89 -2.38 -26.01
C LEU A 971 -20.13 -1.39 -26.90
N GLU A 972 -20.82 -0.36 -27.39
CA GLU A 972 -20.15 0.76 -28.05
C GLU A 972 -19.44 1.63 -27.01
N ALA A 973 -18.15 1.84 -27.21
CA ALA A 973 -17.28 2.66 -26.38
C ALA A 973 -16.60 3.74 -27.22
N THR A 974 -16.02 4.73 -26.55
CA THR A 974 -15.26 5.80 -27.21
C THR A 974 -13.80 5.71 -26.80
N VAL A 975 -12.88 5.95 -27.75
CA VAL A 975 -11.45 5.99 -27.44
C VAL A 975 -11.19 7.20 -26.51
N PRO A 976 -10.61 7.01 -25.32
CA PRO A 976 -10.45 8.09 -24.33
C PRO A 976 -9.79 9.34 -24.91
N GLY A 977 -10.40 10.50 -24.66
CA GLY A 977 -9.90 11.79 -25.15
C GLY A 977 -10.17 12.08 -26.64
N THR A 978 -11.04 11.30 -27.29
CA THR A 978 -11.47 11.51 -28.69
C THR A 978 -12.98 11.28 -28.81
N ASP A 979 -13.56 11.54 -29.99
CA ASP A 979 -14.95 11.20 -30.33
C ASP A 979 -15.06 9.90 -31.15
N LEU A 980 -13.97 9.12 -31.26
CA LEU A 980 -13.92 7.90 -32.08
C LEU A 980 -14.59 6.73 -31.35
N ARG A 981 -15.65 6.19 -31.95
CA ARG A 981 -16.48 5.14 -31.38
C ARG A 981 -16.10 3.76 -31.93
N TYR A 982 -16.11 2.74 -31.09
CA TYR A 982 -15.79 1.36 -31.44
C TYR A 982 -16.64 0.36 -30.66
N VAL A 983 -16.77 -0.85 -31.20
CA VAL A 983 -17.37 -2.00 -30.51
C VAL A 983 -16.32 -3.11 -30.51
N LEU A 984 -15.92 -3.56 -29.31
CA LEU A 984 -15.17 -4.80 -29.18
C LEU A 984 -16.10 -5.96 -29.54
N GLY A 985 -15.66 -6.83 -30.43
CA GLY A 985 -16.47 -7.99 -30.80
C GLY A 985 -16.80 -8.86 -29.58
N ALA A 986 -18.03 -9.37 -29.51
CA ALA A 986 -18.48 -10.30 -28.47
C ALA A 986 -18.85 -11.67 -29.07
N PRO A 987 -17.87 -12.43 -29.57
CA PRO A 987 -18.07 -13.83 -29.93
C PRO A 987 -18.32 -14.70 -28.69
N ALA A 988 -18.82 -15.91 -28.91
CA ALA A 988 -18.92 -16.88 -27.82
C ALA A 988 -17.52 -17.15 -27.25
N ALA A 989 -17.44 -17.43 -25.95
CA ALA A 989 -16.16 -17.71 -25.30
C ALA A 989 -15.40 -18.84 -26.03
N GLY A 990 -14.13 -18.61 -26.37
CA GLY A 990 -13.31 -19.54 -27.15
C GLY A 990 -13.36 -19.36 -28.67
N GLU A 991 -14.19 -18.45 -29.18
CA GLU A 991 -14.24 -18.12 -30.61
C GLU A 991 -13.40 -16.85 -30.91
N PRO A 992 -12.90 -16.69 -32.16
CA PRO A 992 -12.05 -15.55 -32.53
C PRO A 992 -12.69 -14.17 -32.25
N ASP A 993 -11.93 -13.28 -31.61
CA ASP A 993 -12.35 -11.93 -31.17
C ASP A 993 -11.42 -10.81 -31.64
N ASN A 994 -10.30 -11.14 -32.28
CA ASN A 994 -9.39 -10.19 -32.88
C ASN A 994 -8.81 -10.72 -34.20
N VAL A 995 -8.20 -9.80 -34.94
CA VAL A 995 -7.47 -10.08 -36.18
C VAL A 995 -5.97 -10.01 -35.90
N ALA A 996 -5.25 -11.12 -36.07
CA ALA A 996 -3.79 -11.12 -36.13
C ALA A 996 -3.35 -10.64 -37.52
N ALA A 997 -2.81 -9.43 -37.63
CA ALA A 997 -2.66 -8.76 -38.92
C ALA A 997 -1.68 -9.48 -39.87
N ASN A 998 -2.16 -9.88 -41.05
CA ASN A 998 -1.39 -10.55 -42.09
C ASN A 998 -1.74 -9.98 -43.48
N GLY A 999 -2.10 -8.70 -43.53
CA GLY A 999 -2.53 -8.02 -44.76
C GLY A 999 -3.98 -8.27 -45.17
N GLN A 1000 -4.84 -8.65 -44.22
CA GLN A 1000 -6.29 -8.75 -44.45
C GLN A 1000 -6.83 -7.39 -44.91
N VAL A 1001 -7.82 -7.43 -45.80
CA VAL A 1001 -8.58 -6.25 -46.23
C VAL A 1001 -9.92 -6.29 -45.51
N LEU A 1002 -10.16 -5.32 -44.65
CA LEU A 1002 -11.42 -5.15 -43.93
C LEU A 1002 -12.34 -4.29 -44.80
N ASP A 1003 -13.52 -4.80 -45.14
CA ASP A 1003 -14.53 -4.04 -45.87
C ASP A 1003 -15.23 -3.08 -44.90
N VAL A 1004 -15.20 -1.78 -45.22
CA VAL A 1004 -15.85 -0.76 -44.38
C VAL A 1004 -17.32 -0.68 -44.77
N PRO A 1005 -18.26 -0.87 -43.82
CA PRO A 1005 -19.68 -0.74 -44.09
C PRO A 1005 -20.03 0.62 -44.69
N ALA A 1006 -20.97 0.63 -45.64
CA ALA A 1006 -21.45 1.87 -46.24
C ALA A 1006 -22.06 2.86 -45.22
N SER A 1007 -22.52 2.36 -44.07
CA SER A 1007 -23.02 3.18 -42.96
C SER A 1007 -21.95 4.06 -42.32
N LEU A 1008 -20.67 3.73 -42.46
CA LEU A 1008 -19.55 4.52 -41.93
C LEU A 1008 -18.94 5.44 -43.00
N GLY A 1009 -19.67 5.69 -44.09
CA GLY A 1009 -19.13 6.37 -45.27
C GLY A 1009 -18.87 7.87 -45.10
N ASP A 1010 -19.29 8.45 -43.98
CA ASP A 1010 -19.06 9.83 -43.59
C ASP A 1010 -17.95 10.00 -42.54
N ALA A 1011 -17.31 8.90 -42.14
CA ALA A 1011 -16.12 8.94 -41.28
C ALA A 1011 -15.07 9.90 -41.82
N THR A 1012 -14.47 10.70 -40.95
CA THR A 1012 -13.33 11.57 -41.23
C THR A 1012 -12.06 11.14 -40.50
N GLN A 1013 -12.18 10.30 -39.47
CA GLN A 1013 -11.07 9.73 -38.72
C GLN A 1013 -11.31 8.26 -38.38
N ILE A 1014 -10.21 7.51 -38.26
CA ILE A 1014 -10.20 6.17 -37.68
C ILE A 1014 -9.09 6.00 -36.66
N SER A 1015 -9.23 5.06 -35.73
CA SER A 1015 -8.15 4.58 -34.87
C SER A 1015 -8.23 3.07 -34.72
N VAL A 1016 -7.09 2.39 -34.65
CA VAL A 1016 -7.05 0.95 -34.43
C VAL A 1016 -7.01 0.70 -32.92
N VAL A 1017 -8.02 0.00 -32.41
CA VAL A 1017 -8.06 -0.48 -31.02
C VAL A 1017 -7.54 -1.91 -30.98
N GLY A 1018 -6.46 -2.12 -30.26
CA GLY A 1018 -5.85 -3.43 -30.13
C GLY A 1018 -4.56 -3.40 -29.34
N THR A 1019 -3.69 -4.36 -29.61
CA THR A 1019 -2.42 -4.48 -28.90
C THR A 1019 -1.40 -5.22 -29.76
N SER A 1020 -0.14 -5.30 -29.32
CA SER A 1020 0.85 -6.16 -29.96
C SER A 1020 1.51 -7.14 -29.01
N THR A 1021 2.00 -8.24 -29.55
CA THR A 1021 2.70 -9.28 -28.80
C THR A 1021 4.18 -9.31 -29.20
N SER A 1022 5.06 -9.71 -28.27
CA SER A 1022 6.50 -9.76 -28.52
C SER A 1022 7.13 -8.40 -28.92
N GLY A 1023 6.69 -7.31 -28.29
CA GLY A 1023 7.16 -5.95 -28.51
C GLY A 1023 6.12 -5.04 -29.17
N THR A 1024 6.46 -3.75 -29.33
CA THR A 1024 5.64 -2.76 -30.04
C THR A 1024 5.78 -2.94 -31.55
N HIS A 1025 4.70 -3.37 -32.20
CA HIS A 1025 4.67 -3.68 -33.63
C HIS A 1025 3.80 -2.70 -34.44
N GLY A 1026 3.94 -2.73 -35.76
CA GLY A 1026 3.19 -1.80 -36.61
C GLY A 1026 3.57 -1.84 -38.08
N GLY A 1027 2.86 -1.03 -38.87
CA GLY A 1027 3.08 -0.92 -40.30
C GLY A 1027 2.11 0.08 -40.93
N ASN A 1028 1.99 0.04 -42.25
CA ASN A 1028 1.08 0.94 -42.94
C ASN A 1028 -0.31 0.32 -43.06
N LEU A 1029 -1.33 1.02 -42.57
CA LEU A 1029 -2.70 0.82 -43.05
C LEU A 1029 -2.80 1.31 -44.49
N VAL A 1030 -3.44 0.53 -45.36
CA VAL A 1030 -3.84 1.00 -46.69
C VAL A 1030 -5.33 1.27 -46.69
N LEU A 1031 -5.70 2.54 -46.78
CA LEU A 1031 -7.08 3.02 -46.76
C LEU A 1031 -7.58 3.13 -48.20
N GLY A 1032 -8.55 2.30 -48.57
CA GLY A 1032 -9.19 2.31 -49.89
C GLY A 1032 -10.46 3.15 -49.89
N TYR A 1033 -10.66 3.95 -50.94
CA TYR A 1033 -11.80 4.85 -51.05
C TYR A 1033 -12.73 4.47 -52.22
N ALA A 1034 -13.99 4.90 -52.14
CA ALA A 1034 -15.02 4.61 -53.14
C ALA A 1034 -14.69 5.10 -54.57
N ASP A 1035 -13.80 6.11 -54.70
CA ASP A 1035 -13.31 6.62 -55.99
C ASP A 1035 -12.21 5.74 -56.64
N GLY A 1036 -11.84 4.63 -55.98
CA GLY A 1036 -10.80 3.69 -56.40
C GLY A 1036 -9.38 4.11 -56.04
N THR A 1037 -9.20 5.24 -55.35
CA THR A 1037 -7.89 5.68 -54.84
C THR A 1037 -7.56 5.06 -53.48
N THR A 1038 -6.29 5.12 -53.08
CA THR A 1038 -5.84 4.69 -51.75
C THR A 1038 -4.97 5.75 -51.07
N SER A 1039 -4.92 5.73 -49.75
CA SER A 1039 -3.91 6.43 -48.94
C SER A 1039 -3.27 5.46 -47.96
N THR A 1040 -2.11 5.83 -47.40
CA THR A 1040 -1.40 5.01 -46.41
C THR A 1040 -1.15 5.79 -45.15
N ALA A 1041 -1.38 5.15 -43.99
CA ALA A 1041 -1.12 5.74 -42.68
C ALA A 1041 -0.25 4.79 -41.84
N PRO A 1042 0.88 5.24 -41.30
CA PRO A 1042 1.69 4.43 -40.40
C PRO A 1042 0.99 4.32 -39.04
N VAL A 1043 0.86 3.10 -38.54
CA VAL A 1043 0.32 2.81 -37.20
C VAL A 1043 1.26 1.89 -36.45
N ARG A 1044 1.32 2.07 -35.13
CA ARG A 1044 2.01 1.19 -34.20
C ARG A 1044 1.13 0.98 -32.97
N LEU A 1045 1.07 -0.25 -32.50
CA LEU A 1045 0.42 -0.61 -31.25
C LEU A 1045 1.49 -0.98 -30.23
N SER A 1046 1.23 -0.60 -28.99
CA SER A 1046 2.09 -0.92 -27.85
C SER A 1046 2.09 -2.42 -27.59
N ASP A 1047 3.22 -2.94 -27.11
CA ASP A 1047 3.22 -4.29 -26.52
C ASP A 1047 2.18 -4.36 -25.43
N TRP A 1048 1.39 -5.42 -25.45
CA TRP A 1048 0.28 -5.64 -24.55
C TRP A 1048 0.66 -5.58 -23.08
N CYS A 1049 1.87 -5.95 -22.66
CA CYS A 1049 2.27 -5.97 -21.25
C CYS A 1049 3.24 -4.83 -20.90
N THR A 1050 3.21 -3.71 -21.64
CA THR A 1050 4.10 -2.57 -21.38
C THR A 1050 3.70 -1.73 -20.15
N GLY A 1051 4.69 -1.20 -19.44
CA GLY A 1051 4.51 -0.24 -18.34
C GLY A 1051 4.06 1.15 -18.80
N SER A 1052 4.34 1.54 -20.04
CA SER A 1052 3.91 2.82 -20.62
C SER A 1052 3.54 2.63 -22.10
N PRO A 1053 2.43 3.24 -22.59
CA PRO A 1053 2.06 3.16 -23.99
C PRO A 1053 3.14 3.76 -24.92
N GLU A 1054 3.24 3.23 -26.14
CA GLU A 1054 3.98 3.83 -27.26
C GLU A 1054 3.53 5.29 -27.46
N ALA A 1055 4.46 6.17 -27.84
CA ALA A 1055 4.16 7.59 -28.04
C ALA A 1055 2.99 7.77 -29.04
N GLY A 1056 1.91 8.42 -28.58
CA GLY A 1056 0.71 8.67 -29.36
C GLY A 1056 -0.34 7.55 -29.31
N ASN A 1057 -0.06 6.41 -28.67
CA ASN A 1057 -1.10 5.46 -28.27
C ASN A 1057 -1.88 6.01 -27.07
N VAL A 1058 -3.18 5.72 -27.03
CA VAL A 1058 -4.07 6.00 -25.91
C VAL A 1058 -4.32 4.68 -25.18
N LEU A 1059 -4.18 4.65 -23.85
CA LEU A 1059 -4.57 3.47 -23.07
C LEU A 1059 -6.10 3.33 -23.09
N VAL A 1060 -6.59 2.19 -23.55
CA VAL A 1060 -8.03 1.88 -23.58
C VAL A 1060 -8.44 1.19 -22.29
N ALA A 1061 -7.74 0.13 -21.90
CA ALA A 1061 -8.01 -0.61 -20.66
C ALA A 1061 -6.78 -1.45 -20.24
N LYS A 1062 -6.55 -1.61 -18.93
CA LYS A 1062 -5.43 -2.40 -18.38
C LYS A 1062 -5.86 -3.23 -17.14
N PRO A 1063 -6.36 -4.46 -17.31
CA PRO A 1063 -6.95 -5.31 -16.26
C PRO A 1063 -6.06 -5.78 -15.07
N GLY A 1064 -4.79 -5.38 -14.97
CA GLY A 1064 -3.89 -5.79 -13.87
C GLY A 1064 -3.45 -7.27 -13.85
N SER A 1065 -4.17 -8.15 -14.55
CA SER A 1065 -3.91 -9.59 -14.67
C SER A 1065 -4.14 -10.09 -16.09
N ARG A 1066 -3.59 -11.27 -16.41
CA ARG A 1066 -3.76 -11.97 -17.69
C ARG A 1066 -3.95 -13.47 -17.47
N GLY A 1067 -4.56 -14.15 -18.43
CA GLY A 1067 -4.59 -15.62 -18.46
C GLY A 1067 -3.30 -16.20 -19.02
N ALA A 1068 -2.93 -17.40 -18.57
CA ALA A 1068 -1.81 -18.20 -19.07
C ALA A 1068 -2.18 -19.70 -19.01
N GLY A 1069 -2.72 -20.23 -20.11
CA GLY A 1069 -3.32 -21.56 -20.13
C GLY A 1069 -4.48 -21.66 -19.13
N LYS A 1070 -4.38 -22.61 -18.19
CA LYS A 1070 -5.36 -22.80 -17.12
C LYS A 1070 -5.07 -21.96 -15.87
N ASP A 1071 -4.00 -21.18 -15.90
CA ASP A 1071 -3.59 -20.34 -14.77
C ASP A 1071 -3.88 -18.87 -15.07
N THR A 1072 -3.85 -18.03 -14.04
CA THR A 1072 -3.88 -16.57 -14.13
C THR A 1072 -2.58 -15.99 -13.59
N GLN A 1073 -2.15 -14.87 -14.15
CA GLN A 1073 -0.91 -14.19 -13.76
C GLN A 1073 -1.22 -12.72 -13.46
N ASN A 1074 -0.69 -12.18 -12.36
CA ASN A 1074 -0.79 -10.76 -11.98
C ASN A 1074 0.17 -9.90 -12.80
N ILE A 1075 -0.01 -9.94 -14.12
CA ILE A 1075 0.76 -9.15 -15.09
C ILE A 1075 -0.21 -8.21 -15.77
N GLY A 1076 0.02 -6.90 -15.58
CA GLY A 1076 -0.81 -5.86 -16.19
C GLY A 1076 -0.58 -5.76 -17.69
N CYS A 1077 -1.40 -6.47 -18.47
CA CYS A 1077 -1.46 -6.33 -19.92
C CYS A 1077 -2.74 -5.57 -20.32
N GLY A 1078 -2.75 -4.89 -21.47
CA GLY A 1078 -3.82 -3.96 -21.83
C GLY A 1078 -4.07 -3.78 -23.33
N LEU A 1079 -5.15 -3.07 -23.59
CA LEU A 1079 -5.57 -2.59 -24.91
C LEU A 1079 -5.20 -1.12 -25.08
N TYR A 1080 -4.83 -0.78 -26.31
CA TYR A 1080 -4.43 0.55 -26.71
C TYR A 1080 -5.18 0.97 -27.98
N ALA A 1081 -5.36 2.26 -28.16
CA ALA A 1081 -5.78 2.83 -29.42
C ALA A 1081 -4.62 3.57 -30.07
N THR A 1082 -4.47 3.46 -31.38
CA THR A 1082 -3.49 4.26 -32.12
C THR A 1082 -3.87 5.76 -32.06
N ALA A 1083 -2.93 6.64 -32.39
CA ALA A 1083 -3.30 8.02 -32.69
C ALA A 1083 -4.39 8.05 -33.79
N PRO A 1084 -5.37 8.97 -33.72
CA PRO A 1084 -6.34 9.16 -34.79
C PRO A 1084 -5.67 9.36 -36.15
N VAL A 1085 -6.17 8.66 -37.15
CA VAL A 1085 -5.73 8.74 -38.54
C VAL A 1085 -6.79 9.50 -39.34
N ASP A 1086 -6.41 10.65 -39.87
CA ASP A 1086 -7.27 11.44 -40.74
C ASP A 1086 -7.51 10.75 -42.08
N LEU A 1087 -8.77 10.70 -42.49
CA LEU A 1087 -9.20 10.25 -43.81
C LEU A 1087 -9.08 11.39 -44.83
N ALA A 1088 -8.87 11.05 -46.10
CA ALA A 1088 -8.74 12.05 -47.15
C ALA A 1088 -10.04 12.87 -47.30
N ALA A 1089 -9.95 14.19 -47.15
CA ALA A 1089 -11.10 15.09 -47.17
C ALA A 1089 -12.00 14.88 -48.40
N GLY A 1090 -13.30 14.70 -48.15
CA GLY A 1090 -14.32 14.48 -49.19
C GLY A 1090 -14.30 13.11 -49.84
N LYS A 1091 -13.54 12.13 -49.31
CA LYS A 1091 -13.54 10.75 -49.78
C LYS A 1091 -14.23 9.82 -48.78
N THR A 1092 -15.00 8.88 -49.31
CA THR A 1092 -15.65 7.82 -48.53
C THR A 1092 -14.75 6.60 -48.44
N LEU A 1093 -14.38 6.21 -47.22
CA LEU A 1093 -13.60 5.00 -46.95
C LEU A 1093 -14.43 3.75 -47.24
N THR A 1094 -13.86 2.79 -47.96
CA THR A 1094 -14.52 1.52 -48.32
C THR A 1094 -13.73 0.30 -47.90
N SER A 1095 -12.43 0.44 -47.63
CA SER A 1095 -11.63 -0.67 -47.10
C SER A 1095 -10.44 -0.20 -46.26
N VAL A 1096 -10.06 -1.01 -45.28
CA VAL A 1096 -8.84 -0.85 -44.48
C VAL A 1096 -8.01 -2.11 -44.62
N THR A 1097 -6.87 -2.03 -45.29
CA THR A 1097 -5.90 -3.14 -45.34
C THR A 1097 -4.97 -3.04 -44.15
N LEU A 1098 -4.93 -4.10 -43.34
CA LEU A 1098 -4.07 -4.19 -42.17
C LEU A 1098 -2.59 -4.38 -42.56
N PRO A 1099 -1.64 -4.11 -41.65
CA PRO A 1099 -0.23 -4.45 -41.85
C PRO A 1099 -0.03 -5.97 -42.01
N LYS A 1100 1.13 -6.36 -42.55
CA LYS A 1100 1.55 -7.76 -42.60
C LYS A 1100 2.46 -8.09 -41.42
N ASP A 1101 1.89 -8.13 -40.23
CA ASP A 1101 2.59 -8.39 -38.97
C ASP A 1101 1.64 -9.07 -37.98
N THR A 1102 1.78 -10.39 -37.84
CA THR A 1102 0.84 -11.20 -37.05
C THR A 1102 0.92 -10.92 -35.55
N SER A 1103 1.95 -10.20 -35.12
CA SER A 1103 2.08 -9.72 -33.74
C SER A 1103 1.28 -8.44 -33.50
N PHE A 1104 0.66 -7.86 -34.53
CA PHE A 1104 -0.23 -6.71 -34.45
C PHE A 1104 -1.69 -7.19 -34.42
N HIS A 1105 -2.31 -7.14 -33.25
CA HIS A 1105 -3.65 -7.67 -33.01
C HIS A 1105 -4.69 -6.55 -33.00
N VAL A 1106 -5.72 -6.68 -33.83
CA VAL A 1106 -6.79 -5.68 -33.99
C VAL A 1106 -8.10 -6.22 -33.42
N PHE A 1107 -8.57 -5.60 -32.34
CA PHE A 1107 -9.82 -5.97 -31.66
C PHE A 1107 -11.00 -5.13 -32.14
N ALA A 1108 -10.76 -3.88 -32.53
CA ALA A 1108 -11.74 -3.02 -33.17
C ALA A 1108 -11.07 -1.92 -34.00
N VAL A 1109 -11.86 -1.27 -34.86
CA VAL A 1109 -11.46 -0.03 -35.55
C VAL A 1109 -12.47 1.05 -35.18
N ALA A 1110 -12.01 2.05 -34.43
CA ALA A 1110 -12.80 3.18 -33.97
C ALA A 1110 -12.98 4.22 -35.08
N THR A 1111 -14.11 4.93 -35.10
CA THR A 1111 -14.41 5.96 -36.11
C THR A 1111 -15.38 7.03 -35.61
N ASP A 1112 -15.35 8.21 -36.23
CA ASP A 1112 -16.30 9.31 -36.05
C ASP A 1112 -17.49 9.28 -37.04
N GLY A 1113 -17.53 8.30 -37.97
CA GLY A 1113 -18.64 8.16 -38.92
C GLY A 1113 -19.98 8.11 -38.19
N SER A 1114 -20.96 8.91 -38.66
CA SER A 1114 -22.20 9.14 -37.92
C SER A 1114 -23.10 7.91 -37.90
N GLY A 1115 -23.01 7.02 -38.90
CA GLY A 1115 -23.77 5.78 -38.94
C GLY A 1115 -25.21 5.97 -38.47
N GLU A 1116 -25.91 7.01 -38.94
CA GLU A 1116 -27.22 7.34 -38.37
C GLU A 1116 -28.29 6.30 -38.80
N LEU A 1117 -28.84 5.61 -37.81
CA LEU A 1117 -30.26 5.22 -37.81
C LEU A 1117 -31.12 6.46 -38.15
N PRO A 1118 -32.23 6.32 -38.90
CA PRO A 1118 -32.93 7.43 -39.52
C PRO A 1118 -33.37 8.48 -38.49
N GLY A 1119 -32.97 9.75 -38.64
CA GLY A 1119 -33.24 10.80 -37.66
C GLY A 1119 -34.71 10.94 -37.23
N ALA A 1120 -34.91 11.38 -35.99
CA ALA A 1120 -36.16 11.25 -35.23
C ALA A 1120 -37.42 11.89 -35.87
N GLY A 1121 -37.26 12.72 -36.89
CA GLY A 1121 -38.38 13.38 -37.57
C GLY A 1121 -39.16 14.28 -36.61
N VAL A 1122 -38.46 14.99 -35.74
CA VAL A 1122 -39.04 15.97 -34.81
C VAL A 1122 -38.15 17.21 -34.77
N THR A 1123 -38.76 18.39 -34.83
CA THR A 1123 -38.07 19.66 -34.56
C THR A 1123 -38.50 20.22 -33.20
N VAL A 1124 -37.55 20.67 -32.40
CA VAL A 1124 -37.78 21.14 -31.03
C VAL A 1124 -37.40 22.62 -30.93
N ASP A 1125 -38.31 23.44 -30.40
CA ASP A 1125 -38.09 24.84 -30.06
C ASP A 1125 -38.30 25.01 -28.55
N ALA A 1126 -37.24 25.39 -27.84
CA ALA A 1126 -37.24 25.57 -26.39
C ALA A 1126 -36.89 27.02 -26.05
N GLN A 1127 -37.74 27.67 -25.26
CA GLN A 1127 -37.56 29.07 -24.89
C GLN A 1127 -37.89 29.28 -23.41
N ALA A 1128 -36.93 29.81 -22.67
CA ALA A 1128 -37.17 30.35 -21.35
C ALA A 1128 -37.89 31.71 -21.48
N ARG A 1129 -38.95 31.92 -20.70
CA ARG A 1129 -39.75 33.15 -20.72
C ARG A 1129 -40.33 33.46 -19.35
N CYS A 1130 -40.56 34.75 -19.11
CA CYS A 1130 -41.21 35.20 -17.88
C CYS A 1130 -42.73 35.16 -17.98
N VAL A 1131 -43.38 34.61 -16.96
CA VAL A 1131 -44.83 34.72 -16.77
C VAL A 1131 -45.11 35.16 -15.33
N GLY A 1132 -45.32 36.46 -15.14
CA GLY A 1132 -45.33 37.07 -13.81
C GLY A 1132 -43.92 37.18 -13.24
N ALA A 1133 -43.76 36.93 -11.94
CA ALA A 1133 -42.47 36.95 -11.24
C ALA A 1133 -41.68 35.62 -11.35
N ASN A 1134 -42.14 34.67 -12.16
CA ASN A 1134 -41.51 33.37 -12.30
C ASN A 1134 -41.06 33.12 -13.74
N ALA A 1135 -39.92 32.47 -13.88
CA ALA A 1135 -39.41 31.95 -15.14
C ALA A 1135 -40.10 30.64 -15.50
N TYR A 1136 -40.38 30.46 -16.78
CA TYR A 1136 -40.97 29.26 -17.34
C TYR A 1136 -40.16 28.79 -18.53
N LEU A 1137 -39.96 27.49 -18.64
CA LEU A 1137 -39.42 26.87 -19.84
C LEU A 1137 -40.58 26.40 -20.71
N ALA A 1138 -40.71 26.96 -21.90
CA ALA A 1138 -41.69 26.54 -22.89
C ALA A 1138 -41.01 25.76 -24.00
N VAL A 1139 -41.40 24.49 -24.15
CA VAL A 1139 -40.85 23.56 -25.14
C VAL A 1139 -41.94 23.16 -26.10
N ARG A 1140 -41.67 23.27 -27.40
CA ARG A 1140 -42.54 22.82 -28.47
C ARG A 1140 -41.80 21.83 -29.35
N ALA A 1141 -42.20 20.57 -29.29
CA ALA A 1141 -41.71 19.51 -30.16
C ALA A 1141 -42.72 19.25 -31.29
N LYS A 1142 -42.35 19.48 -32.55
CA LYS A 1142 -43.20 19.23 -33.72
C LYS A 1142 -42.78 17.93 -34.41
N ASN A 1143 -43.69 16.98 -34.53
CA ASN A 1143 -43.48 15.80 -35.36
C ASN A 1143 -43.45 16.21 -36.84
N THR A 1144 -42.31 16.08 -37.49
CA THR A 1144 -42.08 16.32 -38.92
C THR A 1144 -41.93 15.02 -39.71
N GLY A 1145 -41.80 13.87 -39.05
CA GLY A 1145 -41.76 12.55 -39.67
C GLY A 1145 -43.14 12.06 -40.13
N GLU A 1146 -43.15 11.04 -40.98
CA GLU A 1146 -44.39 10.41 -41.44
C GLU A 1146 -45.04 9.59 -40.32
N GLY A 1147 -46.38 9.63 -40.21
CA GLY A 1147 -47.13 8.90 -39.17
C GLY A 1147 -47.24 9.60 -37.81
N ALA A 1148 -47.94 8.95 -36.88
CA ALA A 1148 -48.05 9.41 -35.49
C ALA A 1148 -46.88 8.88 -34.65
N ALA A 1149 -46.40 9.67 -33.69
CA ALA A 1149 -45.30 9.28 -32.81
C ALA A 1149 -45.56 9.74 -31.37
N ASP A 1150 -45.03 9.00 -30.41
CA ASP A 1150 -45.07 9.36 -29.00
C ASP A 1150 -43.89 10.29 -28.70
N LEU A 1151 -44.18 11.50 -28.21
CA LEU A 1151 -43.15 12.50 -27.92
C LEU A 1151 -43.05 12.70 -26.41
N THR A 1152 -41.88 12.42 -25.84
CA THR A 1152 -41.59 12.64 -24.43
C THR A 1152 -40.64 13.82 -24.28
N ILE A 1153 -41.14 14.92 -23.73
CA ILE A 1153 -40.33 16.10 -23.43
C ILE A 1153 -39.80 15.96 -22.00
N ALA A 1154 -38.48 15.95 -21.84
CA ALA A 1154 -37.79 15.84 -20.55
C ALA A 1154 -36.86 17.05 -20.33
N THR A 1155 -36.97 17.65 -19.16
CA THR A 1155 -36.16 18.78 -18.69
C THR A 1155 -35.85 18.57 -17.21
N ASP A 1156 -34.89 19.29 -16.66
CA ASP A 1156 -34.59 19.27 -15.21
C ASP A 1156 -35.78 19.72 -14.35
N LEU A 1157 -36.75 20.44 -14.95
CA LEU A 1157 -37.96 20.90 -14.29
C LEU A 1157 -39.12 19.89 -14.36
N GLY A 1158 -38.94 18.77 -15.06
CA GLY A 1158 -39.94 17.70 -15.17
C GLY A 1158 -40.05 17.08 -16.57
N ARG A 1159 -40.81 15.97 -16.64
CA ARG A 1159 -40.98 15.13 -17.83
C ARG A 1159 -42.45 14.89 -18.15
N LYS A 1160 -42.80 14.86 -19.44
CA LYS A 1160 -44.14 14.46 -19.89
C LYS A 1160 -44.14 13.80 -21.27
N THR A 1161 -44.87 12.69 -21.39
CA THR A 1161 -45.11 11.96 -22.65
C THR A 1161 -46.45 12.36 -23.27
N PHE A 1162 -46.43 12.58 -24.58
CA PHE A 1162 -47.59 12.86 -25.42
C PHE A 1162 -47.70 11.74 -26.46
N SER A 1163 -48.68 10.86 -26.29
CA SER A 1163 -48.86 9.73 -27.19
C SER A 1163 -49.62 10.10 -28.47
N GLY A 1164 -49.26 9.48 -29.59
CA GLY A 1164 -49.95 9.56 -30.87
C GLY A 1164 -49.91 10.94 -31.53
N VAL A 1165 -48.82 11.70 -31.38
CA VAL A 1165 -48.67 13.02 -32.02
C VAL A 1165 -48.56 12.85 -33.53
N ALA A 1166 -49.64 13.17 -34.25
CA ALA A 1166 -49.69 13.03 -35.71
C ALA A 1166 -48.67 13.92 -36.44
N SER A 1167 -48.22 13.48 -37.61
CA SER A 1167 -47.33 14.23 -38.49
C SER A 1167 -47.82 15.68 -38.73
N GLY A 1168 -46.89 16.64 -38.62
CA GLY A 1168 -47.13 18.07 -38.71
C GLY A 1168 -47.70 18.74 -37.45
N LYS A 1169 -48.04 17.98 -36.40
CA LYS A 1169 -48.54 18.51 -35.11
C LYS A 1169 -47.43 18.63 -34.07
N SER A 1170 -47.69 19.41 -33.02
CA SER A 1170 -46.72 19.65 -31.95
C SER A 1170 -47.24 19.19 -30.60
N ALA A 1171 -46.36 18.55 -29.82
CA ALA A 1171 -46.46 18.49 -28.37
C ALA A 1171 -45.87 19.79 -27.80
N THR A 1172 -46.52 20.36 -26.79
CA THR A 1172 -46.05 21.59 -26.15
C THR A 1172 -46.16 21.46 -24.65
N LEU A 1173 -45.06 21.71 -23.96
CA LEU A 1173 -44.94 21.63 -22.51
C LEU A 1173 -44.38 22.96 -22.01
N SER A 1174 -45.06 23.57 -21.03
CA SER A 1174 -44.56 24.77 -20.37
C SER A 1174 -44.47 24.47 -18.87
N LEU A 1175 -43.26 24.51 -18.33
CA LEU A 1175 -42.96 24.17 -16.95
C LEU A 1175 -42.54 25.43 -16.20
N ASN A 1176 -43.09 25.63 -15.00
CA ASN A 1176 -42.69 26.71 -14.11
C ASN A 1176 -41.39 26.30 -13.40
N SER A 1177 -40.33 27.12 -13.45
CA SER A 1177 -39.11 26.85 -12.69
C SER A 1177 -39.29 27.00 -11.18
N ARG A 1178 -40.42 27.62 -10.75
CA ARG A 1178 -40.71 28.04 -9.36
C ARG A 1178 -39.65 29.01 -8.81
N SER A 1179 -38.88 29.63 -9.69
CA SER A 1179 -37.88 30.65 -9.41
C SER A 1179 -38.10 31.85 -10.34
N ALA A 1180 -37.59 33.02 -9.95
CA ALA A 1180 -37.61 34.21 -10.81
C ALA A 1180 -36.59 34.12 -11.95
N ALA A 1181 -35.59 33.23 -11.87
CA ALA A 1181 -34.61 33.02 -12.93
C ALA A 1181 -34.54 31.56 -13.38
N LEU A 1182 -34.08 31.36 -14.62
CA LEU A 1182 -33.77 30.07 -15.21
C LEU A 1182 -32.53 30.25 -16.10
N ASP A 1183 -31.47 29.48 -15.86
CA ASP A 1183 -30.24 29.58 -16.63
C ASP A 1183 -30.38 28.98 -18.04
N ALA A 1184 -29.40 29.20 -18.90
CA ALA A 1184 -29.38 28.59 -20.23
C ALA A 1184 -29.11 27.09 -20.07
N GLY A 1185 -29.73 26.28 -20.90
CA GLY A 1185 -29.60 24.83 -20.81
C GLY A 1185 -30.30 24.11 -21.95
N GLN A 1186 -30.21 22.78 -21.93
CA GLN A 1186 -30.67 21.92 -23.00
C GLN A 1186 -31.94 21.17 -22.61
N VAL A 1187 -32.84 20.98 -23.57
CA VAL A 1187 -34.02 20.13 -23.44
C VAL A 1187 -33.89 18.92 -24.33
N THR A 1188 -34.19 17.74 -23.80
CA THR A 1188 -34.21 16.49 -24.56
C THR A 1188 -35.65 16.07 -24.86
N VAL A 1189 -35.94 15.78 -26.13
CA VAL A 1189 -37.22 15.22 -26.56
C VAL A 1189 -36.98 13.84 -27.16
N THR A 1190 -37.53 12.84 -26.50
CA THR A 1190 -37.52 11.46 -26.96
C THR A 1190 -38.73 11.20 -27.86
N VAL A 1191 -38.51 10.60 -29.02
CA VAL A 1191 -39.48 10.28 -30.05
C VAL A 1191 -39.55 8.78 -30.19
N THR A 1192 -40.73 8.20 -29.95
CA THR A 1192 -40.96 6.77 -30.13
C THR A 1192 -41.97 6.57 -31.26
N ARG A 1193 -41.54 5.92 -32.34
CA ARG A 1193 -42.37 5.59 -33.52
C ARG A 1193 -42.20 4.12 -33.84
N ASP A 1194 -43.32 3.41 -33.94
CA ASP A 1194 -43.35 1.98 -34.27
C ASP A 1194 -42.37 1.13 -33.43
N GLY A 1195 -42.24 1.45 -32.13
CA GLY A 1195 -41.36 0.76 -31.19
C GLY A 1195 -39.91 1.26 -31.16
N VAL A 1196 -39.48 2.06 -32.14
CA VAL A 1196 -38.13 2.62 -32.23
C VAL A 1196 -38.07 3.97 -31.54
N THR A 1197 -37.11 4.15 -30.62
CA THR A 1197 -36.98 5.35 -29.79
C THR A 1197 -35.69 6.11 -30.10
N GLN A 1198 -35.78 7.43 -30.29
CA GLN A 1198 -34.66 8.31 -30.62
C GLN A 1198 -34.78 9.65 -29.86
N ALA A 1199 -33.66 10.32 -29.57
CA ALA A 1199 -33.67 11.58 -28.81
C ALA A 1199 -33.25 12.78 -29.68
N VAL A 1200 -33.89 13.92 -29.49
CA VAL A 1200 -33.55 15.20 -30.12
C VAL A 1200 -33.40 16.26 -29.04
N THR A 1201 -32.26 16.94 -29.02
CA THR A 1201 -32.00 18.00 -28.05
C THR A 1201 -32.18 19.40 -28.65
N ALA A 1202 -32.55 20.37 -27.82
CA ALA A 1202 -32.61 21.79 -28.19
C ALA A 1202 -32.24 22.69 -27.01
N GLU A 1203 -31.37 23.67 -27.26
CA GLU A 1203 -30.97 24.67 -26.27
C GLU A 1203 -32.06 25.72 -26.04
N HIS A 1204 -32.13 26.24 -24.82
CA HIS A 1204 -32.80 27.49 -24.48
C HIS A 1204 -31.85 28.45 -23.78
N GLY A 1205 -32.05 29.75 -24.01
CA GLY A 1205 -31.29 30.78 -23.31
C GLY A 1205 -31.72 30.93 -21.83
N ALA A 1206 -30.88 31.63 -21.06
CA ALA A 1206 -31.21 32.05 -19.70
C ALA A 1206 -32.28 33.15 -19.71
N VAL A 1207 -33.10 33.23 -18.66
CA VAL A 1207 -34.04 34.32 -18.44
C VAL A 1207 -34.13 34.65 -16.94
N SER A 1208 -34.23 35.93 -16.61
CA SER A 1208 -34.52 36.41 -15.26
C SER A 1208 -35.74 37.34 -15.29
N CYS A 1209 -36.69 37.11 -14.37
CA CYS A 1209 -38.05 37.61 -14.38
C CYS A 1209 -38.31 38.51 -13.19
N GLY A 1210 -37.65 39.66 -13.19
CA GLY A 1210 -37.73 40.68 -12.14
C GLY A 1210 -36.36 41.08 -11.65
#